data_AF-A0A818Q502-F1
#
_entry.id   AF-A0A818Q502-F1
#
_cell.length_a   1.000
_cell.length_b   1.000
_cell.length_c   1.000
_cell.angle_alpha   90.00
_cell.angle_beta   90.00
_cell.angle_gamma   90.00
#
_symmetry.space_group_name_H-M   'P 1'
#
loop_
_entity.id
_entity.type
_entity.pdbx_description
1 polymer ?
#
loop_
_entity_poly.entity_id
_entity_poly.type
_entity_poly.pdbx_seq_one_letter_code
_entity_poly.pdbx_strand_id
1 'polypeptide(L)'
;MSTKHEHGIGSSSRVEGDIRDSEEGIGACGWVLVILSYIVCILTFPFSLCVTIKVVQEYERAVIMRLGRIISGGAKGPGLFFILPCVDTIMKIDLRTVTFDVPPQEILTRDSVTVSVDAVVYFRIFNPVISVTNVENSRVSTQLLAATTLRNILGTKTLQEILSDRENISHSMQTHLDEGTDPWGVKVERVEIKDVRLPVSMQRSMAAEAEAAREARAKIIAAEGEQKASRSLKEAADIISQSPIALQLRYLQTLTNISAEKNSTIVFPIPIELLSLVKKTSSIYAIGNHIDPIHIPVETKYIALVIRINENRDPLVIYVGKRLRNREEYSSIPSFDAKQLNGDYTGLYSSAYTSSGTRNLLEPAIQVVHADGNPSLELKYISHQQDTIDESRGILLTTIHLKDPVYPFEVILYYKAYYKENIIEQWTSIKHTESNTVRLQKYSSANLYFSSTDKYYLTHFHGDWAREMNPEEIQLSAGIKILDTKLGTRADLFQSPSFVLSLRQPLNHDDENYGEVFAGTLAWSGNYQIQFEIDSLRNLRLIAGINPYASEYVLVPDKEFITPSFFFTYSCQGLGLVSRNWHRWARKYRIPQGEGNRLTLLNNWETTLFDFDEQKLVTLIKDSKKLGVDLFLLDDGWFGNKYPRNNDSAGLGDWQENVKKLPHGIGYLISEAETIGIKFGIWIEPEMFRNQLVLDMSNQAVQDFVYDVVDRLFTEHPKLAYIKWDCNAVIYNAYSTTNSHQSHLYVDYVHGLYSVLDRLRKKYPSVSIMLCSGGGGRIDYGILQYFTEFWPSDNTDGLERIFIQWSYSFFFPAITMCNHVTDWGKQSLKFRTDIAMMGKLGYDIVVSKLDENELIFSQQVLDNYARLKNIIWHGDLFRLVSPYRQDHDIASLMFVNENQDKALWFTYLINNRYRAGSNRVIRLNGLDPVRMYTIQEINIYPGTDNSTIIFQNSLSGDYLMTFGFNPMVDVQRPSVVLEMTGHI
;
A
#
# COMPACT_ATOMS: atom_id res chain seq x y z
N MET A 1 29.90 73.11 23.47
CA MET A 1 31.03 72.84 22.55
C MET A 1 30.48 71.92 21.48
N SER A 2 30.02 72.47 20.34
CA SER A 2 30.76 72.59 19.07
C SER A 2 31.27 71.22 18.59
N THR A 3 30.79 70.61 17.50
CA THR A 3 30.80 71.14 16.12
C THR A 3 29.72 70.49 15.22
N LYS A 4 29.26 71.24 14.20
CA LYS A 4 28.44 70.77 13.07
C LYS A 4 29.30 70.08 12.01
N HIS A 5 28.75 69.04 11.36
CA HIS A 5 28.94 68.80 9.93
C HIS A 5 27.69 68.09 9.35
N GLU A 6 26.96 68.78 8.49
CA GLU A 6 25.97 68.21 7.56
C GLU A 6 26.70 67.62 6.35
N HIS A 7 26.28 66.45 5.85
CA HIS A 7 26.50 66.01 4.48
C HIS A 7 25.35 65.11 3.99
N GLY A 8 24.63 65.59 2.97
CA GLY A 8 24.25 64.86 1.76
C GLY A 8 23.27 63.67 1.85
N ILE A 9 22.00 63.93 1.54
CA ILE A 9 21.05 62.91 1.07
C ILE A 9 21.47 62.51 -0.36
N GLY A 10 22.03 61.31 -0.51
CA GLY A 10 22.36 60.71 -1.81
C GLY A 10 21.14 60.02 -2.43
N SER A 11 20.78 60.45 -3.62
CA SER A 11 19.79 59.85 -4.51
C SER A 11 20.08 58.36 -4.78
N SER A 12 19.06 57.50 -4.64
CA SER A 12 19.15 56.09 -5.03
C SER A 12 19.19 55.95 -6.55
N SER A 13 20.38 55.82 -7.12
CA SER A 13 20.59 55.33 -8.47
C SER A 13 20.19 53.85 -8.52
N ARG A 14 18.99 53.56 -9.02
CA ARG A 14 18.62 52.20 -9.43
C ARG A 14 19.46 51.85 -10.66
N VAL A 15 20.09 50.68 -10.62
CA VAL A 15 20.86 50.12 -11.73
C VAL A 15 19.89 49.84 -12.88
N GLU A 16 19.81 50.77 -13.83
CA GLU A 16 19.38 50.48 -15.20
C GLU A 16 20.48 49.60 -15.80
N GLY A 17 20.18 48.31 -15.96
CA GLY A 17 21.01 47.39 -16.74
C GLY A 17 21.01 47.86 -18.19
N ASP A 18 22.07 48.57 -18.56
CA ASP A 18 22.39 49.06 -19.88
C ASP A 18 22.49 47.88 -20.86
N ILE A 19 21.38 47.55 -21.54
CA ILE A 19 21.46 46.77 -22.78
C ILE A 19 22.04 47.73 -23.80
N ARG A 20 23.36 47.63 -24.02
CA ARG A 20 24.05 48.36 -25.09
C ARG A 20 23.27 48.17 -26.39
N ASP A 21 22.71 49.25 -26.90
CA ASP A 21 22.20 49.33 -28.27
C ASP A 21 23.35 48.97 -29.21
N SER A 22 23.35 47.73 -29.72
CA SER A 22 24.17 47.39 -30.87
C SER A 22 23.56 48.09 -32.09
N GLU A 23 24.15 49.21 -32.50
CA GLU A 23 23.83 50.01 -33.70
C GLU A 23 24.07 49.25 -35.04
N GLU A 24 23.87 47.93 -35.09
CA GLU A 24 23.74 47.24 -36.37
C GLU A 24 22.24 47.13 -36.70
N GLY A 25 21.76 47.89 -37.67
CA GLY A 25 20.40 47.75 -38.17
C GLY A 25 20.12 46.34 -38.72
N ILE A 26 18.83 46.03 -38.93
CA ILE A 26 18.40 44.82 -39.66
C ILE A 26 19.17 44.77 -40.99
N GLY A 27 19.98 43.73 -41.22
CA GLY A 27 20.77 43.58 -42.45
C GLY A 27 19.88 43.45 -43.70
N ALA A 28 20.45 43.63 -44.91
CA ALA A 28 19.70 43.63 -46.17
C ALA A 28 18.79 42.39 -46.35
N CYS A 29 19.27 41.19 -46.00
CA CYS A 29 18.46 39.97 -46.02
C CYS A 29 17.29 39.98 -45.01
N GLY A 30 17.48 40.60 -43.85
CA GLY A 30 16.41 40.74 -42.85
C GLY A 30 15.29 41.65 -43.33
N TRP A 31 15.63 42.74 -44.04
CA TRP A 31 14.64 43.61 -44.67
C TRP A 31 13.85 42.90 -45.77
N VAL A 32 14.50 42.04 -46.57
CA VAL A 32 13.81 41.21 -47.58
C VAL A 32 12.78 40.29 -46.93
N LEU A 33 13.12 39.62 -45.82
CA LEU A 33 12.19 38.73 -45.09
C LEU A 33 11.02 39.49 -44.46
N VAL A 34 11.28 40.67 -43.90
CA VAL A 34 10.22 41.56 -43.36
C VAL A 34 9.25 41.98 -44.46
N ILE A 35 9.76 42.42 -45.62
CA ILE A 35 8.95 42.83 -46.78
C ILE A 35 8.12 41.65 -47.31
N LEU A 36 8.70 40.46 -47.40
CA LEU A 36 8.01 39.25 -47.84
C LEU A 36 6.85 38.89 -46.89
N SER A 37 7.07 39.01 -45.57
CA SER A 37 6.02 38.77 -44.56
C SER A 37 4.86 39.76 -44.71
N TYR A 38 5.13 41.04 -44.97
CA TYR A 38 4.07 42.03 -45.28
C TYR A 38 3.29 41.66 -46.55
N ILE A 39 3.98 41.23 -47.62
CA ILE A 39 3.32 40.80 -48.87
C ILE A 39 2.40 39.60 -48.61
N VAL A 40 2.85 38.62 -47.83
CA VAL A 40 2.05 37.44 -47.45
C VAL A 40 0.82 37.87 -46.64
N CYS A 41 0.97 38.79 -45.66
CA CYS A 41 -0.16 39.31 -44.88
C CYS A 41 -1.22 39.98 -45.74
N ILE A 42 -0.81 40.74 -46.77
CA ILE A 42 -1.71 41.44 -47.69
C ILE A 42 -2.41 40.45 -48.60
N LEU A 43 -1.70 39.48 -49.17
CA LEU A 43 -2.26 38.45 -50.05
C LEU A 43 -3.25 37.52 -49.35
N THR A 44 -3.08 37.32 -48.04
CA THR A 44 -3.92 36.42 -47.22
C THR A 44 -4.99 37.16 -46.40
N PHE A 45 -5.20 38.45 -46.67
CA PHE A 45 -6.28 39.22 -46.06
C PHE A 45 -7.65 38.72 -46.55
N PRO A 46 -8.69 38.56 -45.68
CA PRO A 46 -8.76 38.97 -44.27
C PRO A 46 -8.28 37.92 -43.25
N PHE A 47 -7.98 36.69 -43.67
CA PHE A 47 -7.62 35.58 -42.77
C PHE A 47 -6.35 35.85 -41.96
N SER A 48 -5.41 36.64 -42.50
CA SER A 48 -4.20 37.07 -41.80
C SER A 48 -4.46 37.86 -40.52
N LEU A 49 -5.60 38.56 -40.38
CA LEU A 49 -5.95 39.33 -39.17
C LEU A 49 -6.03 38.48 -37.90
N CYS A 50 -6.49 37.23 -38.01
CA CYS A 50 -6.59 36.30 -36.87
C CYS A 50 -5.20 35.91 -36.32
N VAL A 51 -4.17 36.00 -37.15
CA VAL A 51 -2.80 35.62 -36.79
C VAL A 51 -1.98 36.85 -36.36
N THR A 52 -2.19 38.00 -37.01
CA THR A 52 -1.41 39.23 -36.78
C THR A 52 -1.88 40.05 -35.58
N ILE A 53 -3.16 39.97 -35.21
CA ILE A 53 -3.69 40.66 -34.03
C ILE A 53 -3.55 39.77 -32.81
N LYS A 54 -2.79 40.24 -31.80
CA LYS A 54 -2.68 39.58 -30.49
C LYS A 54 -3.06 40.55 -29.38
N VAL A 55 -3.85 40.05 -28.43
CA VAL A 55 -4.23 40.78 -27.22
C VAL A 55 -3.35 40.34 -26.06
N VAL A 56 -2.82 41.32 -25.31
CA VAL A 56 -2.03 41.14 -24.10
C VAL A 56 -2.85 41.70 -22.94
N GLN A 57 -2.96 40.91 -21.87
CA GLN A 57 -3.81 41.26 -20.71
C GLN A 57 -3.15 42.35 -19.85
N GLU A 58 -3.93 43.05 -19.01
CA GLU A 58 -3.47 44.18 -18.16
C GLU A 58 -2.22 43.86 -17.32
N TYR A 59 -2.18 42.62 -16.81
CA TYR A 59 -1.12 42.10 -15.95
C TYR A 59 0.05 41.44 -16.72
N GLU A 60 0.00 41.42 -18.05
CA GLU A 60 1.03 40.85 -18.91
C GLU A 60 1.86 41.95 -19.60
N ARG A 61 3.09 41.61 -19.98
CA ARG A 61 3.90 42.39 -20.92
C ARG A 61 4.35 41.51 -22.07
N ALA A 62 4.36 42.08 -23.27
CA ALA A 62 4.83 41.38 -24.47
C ALA A 62 6.26 41.76 -24.80
N VAL A 63 7.16 40.78 -24.75
CA VAL A 63 8.51 40.89 -25.30
C VAL A 63 8.45 40.38 -26.74
N ILE A 64 8.66 41.29 -27.70
CA ILE A 64 8.57 40.96 -29.12
C ILE A 64 9.97 40.94 -29.71
N MET A 65 10.33 39.81 -30.30
CA MET A 65 11.60 39.60 -30.99
C MET A 65 11.35 39.50 -32.49
N ARG A 66 11.96 40.39 -33.27
CA ARG A 66 11.92 40.38 -34.73
C ARG A 66 13.23 39.82 -35.26
N LEU A 67 13.18 38.68 -35.94
CA LEU A 67 14.38 37.98 -36.44
C LEU A 67 15.43 37.76 -35.32
N GLY A 68 14.98 37.44 -34.12
CA GLY A 68 15.85 37.21 -32.95
C GLY A 68 16.36 38.46 -32.23
N ARG A 69 15.95 39.67 -32.63
CA ARG A 69 16.31 40.93 -31.94
C ARG A 69 15.10 41.58 -31.28
N ILE A 70 15.26 42.15 -30.09
CA ILE A 70 14.19 42.86 -29.38
C ILE A 70 13.84 44.15 -30.14
N ILE A 71 12.54 44.40 -30.32
CA ILE A 71 12.07 45.62 -30.98
C ILE A 71 12.38 46.85 -30.11
N SER A 72 12.77 47.96 -30.76
CA SER A 72 13.03 49.24 -30.10
C SER A 72 11.84 49.68 -29.24
N GLY A 73 12.13 50.02 -27.97
CA GLY A 73 11.12 50.32 -26.95
C GLY A 73 10.86 49.22 -25.92
N GLY A 74 11.54 48.07 -26.01
CA GLY A 74 11.52 47.04 -24.96
C GLY A 74 10.19 46.29 -24.85
N ALA A 75 9.81 45.89 -23.64
CA ALA A 75 8.56 45.16 -23.40
C ALA A 75 7.35 46.08 -23.52
N LYS A 76 6.36 45.69 -24.33
CA LYS A 76 5.16 46.48 -24.56
C LYS A 76 4.08 46.22 -23.50
N GLY A 77 3.33 47.26 -23.18
CA GLY A 77 2.22 47.28 -22.22
C GLY A 77 1.04 46.37 -22.58
N PRO A 78 -0.07 46.43 -21.84
CA PRO A 78 -1.28 45.68 -22.17
C PRO A 78 -2.03 46.32 -23.35
N GLY A 79 -2.82 45.54 -24.08
CA GLY A 79 -3.60 46.01 -25.23
C GLY A 79 -3.42 45.16 -26.48
N LEU A 80 -3.81 45.75 -27.62
CA LEU A 80 -3.86 45.07 -28.91
C LEU A 80 -2.58 45.37 -29.70
N PHE A 81 -1.86 44.31 -30.08
CA PHE A 81 -0.60 44.38 -30.79
C PHE A 81 -0.69 43.74 -32.16
N PHE A 82 -0.01 44.37 -33.12
CA PHE A 82 0.19 43.84 -34.45
C PHE A 82 1.55 43.15 -34.52
N ILE A 83 1.56 41.86 -34.86
CA ILE A 83 2.77 41.05 -35.06
C ILE A 83 2.85 40.56 -36.50
N LEU A 84 4.06 40.51 -37.05
CA LEU A 84 4.30 39.95 -38.37
C LEU A 84 4.49 38.43 -38.31
N PRO A 85 3.68 37.65 -39.04
CA PRO A 85 3.81 36.20 -39.06
C PRO A 85 5.16 35.81 -39.68
N CYS A 86 5.71 34.69 -39.19
CA CYS A 86 7.01 34.13 -39.59
C CYS A 86 8.26 34.93 -39.20
N VAL A 87 8.13 36.19 -38.80
CA VAL A 87 9.27 37.10 -38.54
C VAL A 87 9.32 37.58 -37.09
N ASP A 88 8.14 37.81 -36.48
CA ASP A 88 8.01 38.20 -35.09
C ASP A 88 7.69 36.99 -34.20
N THR A 89 8.44 36.84 -33.12
CA THR A 89 8.12 35.93 -32.01
C THR A 89 7.72 36.76 -30.80
N ILE A 90 6.58 36.45 -30.19
CA ILE A 90 6.06 37.14 -29.01
C ILE A 90 6.13 36.22 -27.79
N MET A 91 6.71 36.71 -26.71
CA MET A 91 6.68 36.08 -25.40
C MET A 91 5.85 36.94 -24.44
N LYS A 92 4.79 36.37 -23.88
CA LYS A 92 3.95 37.04 -22.89
C LYS A 92 4.46 36.69 -21.50
N ILE A 93 4.75 37.71 -20.71
CA ILE A 93 5.29 37.57 -19.36
C ILE A 93 4.29 38.16 -18.37
N ASP A 94 3.82 37.34 -17.43
CA ASP A 94 2.95 37.75 -16.31
C ASP A 94 3.79 38.44 -15.23
N LEU A 95 3.38 39.65 -14.83
CA LEU A 95 4.08 40.45 -13.82
C LEU A 95 3.54 40.25 -12.39
N ARG A 96 2.51 39.41 -12.21
CA ARG A 96 1.91 39.15 -10.88
C ARG A 96 2.83 38.30 -10.02
N THR A 97 2.63 38.41 -8.70
CA THR A 97 3.27 37.52 -7.74
C THR A 97 2.80 36.08 -7.96
N VAL A 98 3.75 35.19 -8.16
CA VAL A 98 3.57 33.76 -8.30
C VAL A 98 4.33 33.05 -7.19
N THR A 99 3.85 31.86 -6.84
CA THR A 99 4.39 31.05 -5.76
C THR A 99 4.82 29.70 -6.28
N PHE A 100 5.89 29.15 -5.70
CA PHE A 100 6.24 27.76 -5.90
C PHE A 100 6.76 27.17 -4.59
N ASP A 101 6.50 25.88 -4.42
CA ASP A 101 7.09 25.09 -3.36
C ASP A 101 8.52 24.70 -3.75
N VAL A 102 9.46 24.93 -2.83
CA VAL A 102 10.80 24.36 -2.86
C VAL A 102 10.67 22.94 -2.30
N PRO A 103 11.01 21.89 -3.08
CA PRO A 103 10.86 20.52 -2.61
C PRO A 103 11.72 20.27 -1.36
N PRO A 104 11.30 19.36 -0.46
CA PRO A 104 12.03 19.09 0.78
C PRO A 104 13.51 18.81 0.54
N GLN A 105 14.37 19.50 1.28
CA GLN A 105 15.83 19.32 1.22
C GLN A 105 16.31 18.60 2.46
N GLU A 106 16.90 17.43 2.28
CA GLU A 106 17.64 16.76 3.35
C GLU A 106 18.99 17.42 3.54
N ILE A 107 19.24 17.86 4.77
CA ILE A 107 20.43 18.61 5.14
C ILE A 107 20.98 18.11 6.47
N LEU A 108 22.28 18.28 6.65
CA LEU A 108 22.93 18.11 7.94
C LEU A 108 23.11 19.50 8.57
N THR A 109 22.52 19.72 9.75
CA THR A 109 22.67 20.96 10.53
C THR A 109 24.08 21.08 11.11
N ARG A 110 24.43 22.27 11.62
CA ARG A 110 25.73 22.55 12.25
C ARG A 110 26.06 21.60 13.42
N ASP A 111 25.04 21.16 14.15
CA ASP A 111 25.12 20.19 15.25
C ASP A 111 25.02 18.72 14.79
N SER A 112 25.24 18.46 13.49
CA SER A 112 25.26 17.12 12.89
C SER A 112 23.92 16.36 12.99
N VAL A 113 22.81 17.09 12.95
CA VAL A 113 21.46 16.50 12.89
C VAL A 113 20.96 16.51 11.46
N THR A 114 20.49 15.36 10.98
CA THR A 114 19.81 15.29 9.68
C THR A 114 18.39 15.81 9.81
N VAL A 115 18.03 16.83 9.05
CA VAL A 115 16.67 17.40 9.00
C VAL A 115 16.22 17.53 7.55
N SER A 116 14.92 17.42 7.31
CA SER A 116 14.31 17.67 6.00
C SER A 116 13.43 18.91 6.08
N VAL A 117 13.74 19.94 5.29
CA VAL A 117 13.05 21.24 5.34
C VAL A 117 12.53 21.63 3.96
N ASP A 118 11.27 22.03 3.87
CA ASP A 118 10.67 22.64 2.69
C ASP A 118 10.26 24.09 2.94
N ALA A 119 10.12 24.85 1.85
CA ALA A 119 9.83 26.27 1.90
C ALA A 119 8.97 26.70 0.70
N VAL A 120 8.28 27.82 0.82
CA VAL A 120 7.52 28.45 -0.26
C VAL A 120 8.15 29.80 -0.58
N VAL A 121 8.37 30.07 -1.86
CA VAL A 121 8.93 31.34 -2.34
C VAL A 121 7.86 32.10 -3.12
N TYR A 122 7.70 33.37 -2.79
CA TYR A 122 6.80 34.30 -3.48
C TYR A 122 7.66 35.29 -4.25
N PHE A 123 7.48 35.35 -5.57
CA PHE A 123 8.26 36.21 -6.44
C PHE A 123 7.41 36.80 -7.56
N ARG A 124 7.88 37.88 -8.16
CA ARG A 124 7.30 38.44 -9.38
C ARG A 124 8.37 38.88 -10.35
N ILE A 125 8.04 38.91 -11.64
CA ILE A 125 8.94 39.46 -12.65
C ILE A 125 8.75 40.98 -12.67
N PHE A 126 9.82 41.73 -12.41
CA PHE A 126 9.78 43.19 -12.47
C PHE A 126 10.34 43.73 -13.80
N ASN A 127 11.26 42.99 -14.44
CA ASN A 127 11.79 43.32 -15.76
C ASN A 127 11.56 42.16 -16.75
N PRO A 128 10.50 42.22 -17.58
CA PRO A 128 10.16 41.13 -18.50
C PRO A 128 11.19 40.94 -19.61
N VAL A 129 11.92 41.98 -20.03
CA VAL A 129 12.95 41.87 -21.07
C VAL A 129 14.12 41.03 -20.55
N ILE A 130 14.66 41.40 -19.38
CA ILE A 130 15.77 40.68 -18.74
C ILE A 130 15.39 39.23 -18.41
N SER A 131 14.15 38.99 -18.00
CA SER A 131 13.66 37.64 -17.66
C SER A 131 13.62 36.66 -18.84
N VAL A 132 13.73 37.17 -20.07
CA VAL A 132 13.76 36.39 -21.30
C VAL A 132 15.17 36.35 -21.90
N THR A 133 15.97 37.41 -21.75
CA THR A 133 17.29 37.49 -22.40
C THR A 133 18.43 36.91 -21.57
N ASN A 134 18.38 37.06 -20.24
CA ASN A 134 19.53 36.77 -19.38
C ASN A 134 19.47 35.38 -18.75
N VAL A 135 18.33 34.70 -18.85
CA VAL A 135 18.11 33.36 -18.29
C VAL A 135 17.15 32.58 -19.17
N GLU A 136 17.45 31.29 -19.41
CA GLU A 136 16.64 30.43 -20.28
C GLU A 136 15.20 30.26 -19.74
N ASN A 137 15.05 30.08 -18.43
CA ASN A 137 13.76 30.06 -17.75
C ASN A 137 13.88 30.65 -16.35
N SER A 138 13.45 31.89 -16.19
CA SER A 138 13.52 32.61 -14.91
C SER A 138 12.84 31.88 -13.76
N ARG A 139 11.70 31.20 -13.99
CA ARG A 139 10.98 30.48 -12.93
C ARG A 139 11.76 29.25 -12.43
N VAL A 140 12.23 28.42 -13.36
CA VAL A 140 12.97 27.19 -13.02
C VAL A 140 14.31 27.53 -12.40
N SER A 141 15.03 28.53 -12.94
CA SER A 141 16.31 28.97 -12.37
C SER A 141 16.15 29.55 -10.97
N THR A 142 15.10 30.36 -10.72
CA THR A 142 14.78 30.83 -9.36
C THR A 142 14.44 29.67 -8.42
N GLN A 143 13.75 28.62 -8.88
CA GLN A 143 13.45 27.44 -8.07
C GLN A 143 14.69 26.63 -7.69
N LEU A 144 15.61 26.42 -8.64
CA LEU A 144 16.88 25.72 -8.38
C LEU A 144 17.80 26.53 -7.44
N LEU A 145 17.84 27.85 -7.62
CA LEU A 145 18.58 28.74 -6.73
C LEU A 145 17.98 28.72 -5.32
N ALA A 146 16.65 28.76 -5.19
CA ALA A 146 15.94 28.64 -3.91
C ALA A 146 16.28 27.34 -3.17
N ALA A 147 16.30 26.19 -3.85
CA ALA A 147 16.69 24.92 -3.24
C ALA A 147 18.14 24.93 -2.73
N THR A 148 19.05 25.54 -3.50
CA THR A 148 20.48 25.61 -3.14
C THR A 148 20.72 26.58 -1.97
N THR A 149 20.07 27.75 -1.98
CA THR A 149 20.16 28.74 -0.91
C THR A 149 19.57 28.21 0.40
N LEU A 150 18.44 27.48 0.33
CA LEU A 150 17.83 26.82 1.49
C LEU A 150 18.81 25.85 2.14
N ARG A 151 19.46 25.00 1.33
CA ARG A 151 20.47 24.05 1.81
C ARG A 151 21.67 24.73 2.46
N ASN A 152 22.20 25.79 1.84
CA ASN A 152 23.38 26.50 2.31
C ASN A 152 23.11 27.25 3.63
N ILE A 153 21.99 27.97 3.74
CA ILE A 153 21.66 28.75 4.94
C ILE A 153 21.39 27.81 6.11
N LEU A 154 20.56 26.78 5.92
CA LEU A 154 20.20 25.87 7.00
C LEU A 154 21.38 25.01 7.47
N GLY A 155 22.34 24.68 6.59
CA GLY A 155 23.57 23.98 6.98
C GLY A 155 24.47 24.76 7.95
N THR A 156 24.31 26.08 8.04
CA THR A 156 25.07 26.93 8.99
C THR A 156 24.40 27.08 10.36
N LYS A 157 23.17 26.59 10.52
CA LYS A 157 22.33 26.72 11.72
C LYS A 157 22.28 25.42 12.51
N THR A 158 22.08 25.51 13.82
CA THR A 158 21.77 24.33 14.64
C THR A 158 20.30 23.96 14.55
N LEU A 159 19.95 22.73 14.95
CA LEU A 159 18.55 22.29 15.00
C LEU A 159 17.67 23.25 15.82
N GLN A 160 18.16 23.68 16.99
CA GLN A 160 17.41 24.57 17.87
C GLN A 160 17.16 25.95 17.23
N GLU A 161 18.15 26.49 16.52
CA GLU A 161 18.02 27.75 15.78
C GLU A 161 16.98 27.61 14.65
N ILE A 162 16.99 26.50 13.92
CA ILE A 162 16.01 26.23 12.84
C ILE A 162 14.57 26.15 13.39
N LEU A 163 14.39 25.54 14.57
CA LEU A 163 13.07 25.40 15.18
C LEU A 163 12.56 26.71 15.81
N SER A 164 13.46 27.54 16.35
CA SER A 164 13.10 28.70 17.18
C SER A 164 13.16 30.04 16.43
N ASP A 165 13.95 30.15 15.35
CA ASP A 165 14.29 31.42 14.69
C ASP A 165 13.93 31.43 13.19
N ARG A 166 12.72 30.97 12.86
CA ARG A 166 12.25 30.80 11.47
C ARG A 166 12.15 32.12 10.69
N GLU A 167 11.85 33.23 11.38
CA GLU A 167 11.70 34.54 10.74
C GLU A 167 13.03 35.09 10.21
N ASN A 168 14.10 35.03 11.00
CA ASN A 168 15.42 35.49 10.56
C ASN A 168 15.98 34.63 9.42
N ILE A 169 15.74 33.31 9.44
CA ILE A 169 16.14 32.43 8.34
C ILE A 169 15.39 32.80 7.05
N SER A 170 14.09 33.05 7.15
CA SER A 170 13.24 33.45 6.03
C SER A 170 13.69 34.79 5.44
N HIS A 171 14.00 35.79 6.27
CA HIS A 171 14.52 37.08 5.82
C HIS A 171 15.91 36.94 5.18
N SER A 172 16.81 36.14 5.77
CA SER A 172 18.15 35.91 5.21
C SER A 172 18.07 35.23 3.84
N MET A 173 17.19 34.23 3.70
CA MET A 173 16.95 33.55 2.43
C MET A 173 16.32 34.47 1.40
N GLN A 174 15.37 35.33 1.79
CA GLN A 174 14.83 36.36 0.91
C GLN A 174 15.92 37.27 0.36
N THR A 175 16.79 37.83 1.21
CA THR A 175 17.87 38.73 0.75
C THR A 175 18.81 38.05 -0.24
N HIS A 176 19.27 36.83 0.06
CA HIS A 176 20.17 36.09 -0.83
C HIS A 176 19.52 35.71 -2.17
N LEU A 177 18.24 35.34 -2.15
CA LEU A 177 17.53 35.00 -3.37
C LEU A 177 17.25 36.23 -4.21
N ASP A 178 16.81 37.32 -3.60
CA ASP A 178 16.52 38.57 -4.29
C ASP A 178 17.78 39.13 -4.99
N GLU A 179 18.92 39.17 -4.30
CA GLU A 179 20.21 39.57 -4.89
C GLU A 179 20.64 38.64 -6.04
N GLY A 180 20.41 37.34 -5.91
CA GLY A 180 20.75 36.36 -6.94
C GLY A 180 19.83 36.36 -8.15
N THR A 181 18.57 36.79 -7.99
CA THR A 181 17.55 36.80 -9.06
C THR A 181 17.36 38.15 -9.73
N ASP A 182 17.90 39.23 -9.16
CA ASP A 182 17.88 40.58 -9.73
C ASP A 182 18.43 40.61 -11.19
N PRO A 183 19.56 39.95 -11.53
CA PRO A 183 20.06 39.88 -12.91
C PRO A 183 19.14 39.13 -13.90
N TRP A 184 18.15 38.40 -13.39
CA TRP A 184 17.13 37.68 -14.15
C TRP A 184 15.81 38.47 -14.25
N GLY A 185 15.76 39.70 -13.73
CA GLY A 185 14.55 40.52 -13.75
C GLY A 185 13.44 40.02 -12.81
N VAL A 186 13.81 39.21 -11.82
CA VAL A 186 12.90 38.60 -10.83
C VAL A 186 13.13 39.24 -9.46
N LYS A 187 12.02 39.65 -8.81
CA LYS A 187 11.99 40.19 -7.47
C LYS A 187 11.41 39.15 -6.50
N VAL A 188 12.14 38.82 -5.43
CA VAL A 188 11.65 37.91 -4.39
C VAL A 188 11.00 38.72 -3.27
N GLU A 189 9.69 38.52 -3.08
CA GLU A 189 8.88 39.34 -2.15
C GLU A 189 8.86 38.77 -0.74
N ARG A 190 8.86 37.45 -0.60
CA ARG A 190 8.97 36.75 0.68
C ARG A 190 9.33 35.28 0.49
N VAL A 191 9.86 34.68 1.55
CA VAL A 191 10.13 33.25 1.68
C VAL A 191 9.51 32.78 2.99
N GLU A 192 8.86 31.63 3.01
CA GLU A 192 8.25 31.05 4.20
C GLU A 192 8.69 29.59 4.34
N ILE A 193 9.23 29.21 5.50
CA ILE A 193 9.52 27.80 5.81
C ILE A 193 8.21 27.08 6.12
N LYS A 194 7.94 25.98 5.43
CA LYS A 194 6.66 25.26 5.49
C LYS A 194 6.68 24.20 6.59
N ASP A 195 7.63 23.27 6.54
CA ASP A 195 7.78 22.20 7.52
C ASP A 195 9.26 21.87 7.80
N VAL A 196 9.54 21.39 9.02
CA VAL A 196 10.86 20.91 9.46
C VAL A 196 10.67 19.51 10.00
N ARG A 197 10.98 18.52 9.18
CA ARG A 197 10.84 17.10 9.51
C ARG A 197 12.12 16.57 10.12
N LEU A 198 11.97 15.97 11.28
CA LEU A 198 13.03 15.32 12.03
C LEU A 198 12.90 13.80 11.86
N PRO A 199 14.02 13.04 11.86
CA PRO A 199 13.97 11.58 11.90
C PRO A 199 13.12 11.11 13.08
N VAL A 200 12.23 10.14 12.83
CA VAL A 200 11.24 9.65 13.82
C VAL A 200 11.91 9.15 15.11
N SER A 201 13.13 8.59 14.99
CA SER A 201 13.94 8.17 16.15
C SER A 201 14.30 9.36 17.05
N MET A 202 14.73 10.48 16.48
CA MET A 202 15.08 11.69 17.22
C MET A 202 13.85 12.43 17.73
N GLN A 203 12.75 12.46 16.98
CA GLN A 203 11.47 13.02 17.47
C GLN A 203 11.00 12.32 18.74
N ARG A 204 11.09 10.97 18.77
CA ARG A 204 10.74 10.18 19.95
C ARG A 204 11.69 10.45 21.11
N SER A 205 13.01 10.54 20.86
CA SER A 205 13.99 10.85 21.90
C SER A 205 13.84 12.28 22.45
N MET A 206 13.59 13.28 21.60
CA MET A 206 13.35 14.66 22.02
C MET A 206 12.00 14.82 22.72
N ALA A 207 10.96 14.10 22.29
CA ALA A 207 9.67 14.06 22.98
C ALA A 207 9.80 13.40 24.35
N ALA A 208 10.51 12.27 24.43
CA ALA A 208 10.80 11.57 25.68
C ALA A 208 11.70 12.40 26.61
N GLU A 209 12.69 13.11 26.08
CA GLU A 209 13.55 14.02 26.86
C GLU A 209 12.78 15.26 27.33
N ALA A 210 11.94 15.85 26.49
CA ALA A 210 11.09 16.98 26.85
C ALA A 210 10.04 16.58 27.90
N GLU A 211 9.47 15.37 27.78
CA GLU A 211 8.54 14.78 28.74
C GLU A 211 9.27 14.43 30.05
N ALA A 212 10.45 13.82 29.99
CA ALA A 212 11.29 13.54 31.15
C ALA A 212 11.79 14.81 31.85
N ALA A 213 12.11 15.87 31.11
CA ALA A 213 12.51 17.16 31.67
C ALA A 213 11.31 17.90 32.29
N ARG A 214 10.12 17.81 31.68
CA ARG A 214 8.86 18.31 32.26
C ARG A 214 8.50 17.54 33.52
N GLU A 215 8.61 16.21 33.50
CA GLU A 215 8.41 15.35 34.66
C GLU A 215 9.45 15.59 35.75
N ALA A 216 10.73 15.76 35.41
CA ALA A 216 11.79 16.04 36.37
C ALA A 216 11.57 17.40 37.03
N ARG A 217 11.20 18.44 36.27
CA ARG A 217 10.83 19.75 36.82
C ARG A 217 9.57 19.65 37.69
N ALA A 218 8.56 18.90 37.26
CA ALA A 218 7.35 18.65 38.05
C ALA A 218 7.66 17.87 39.34
N LYS A 219 8.55 16.87 39.28
CA LYS A 219 9.04 16.08 40.42
C LYS A 219 9.88 16.91 41.38
N ILE A 220 10.72 17.84 40.90
CA ILE A 220 11.46 18.79 41.75
C ILE A 220 10.49 19.75 42.45
N ILE A 221 9.51 20.31 41.73
CA ILE A 221 8.48 21.18 42.31
C ILE A 221 7.60 20.41 43.33
N ALA A 222 7.24 19.17 43.01
CA ALA A 222 6.50 18.29 43.91
C ALA A 222 7.34 17.90 45.13
N ALA A 223 8.63 17.60 44.98
CA ALA A 223 9.54 17.26 46.08
C ALA A 223 9.83 18.47 46.98
N GLU A 224 9.95 19.69 46.43
CA GLU A 224 10.03 20.92 47.24
C GLU A 224 8.71 21.19 47.97
N GLY A 225 7.56 20.92 47.34
CA GLY A 225 6.24 20.97 47.95
C GLY A 225 6.07 19.94 49.07
N GLU A 226 6.53 18.71 48.85
CA GLU A 226 6.48 17.59 49.78
C GLU A 226 7.48 17.77 50.94
N GLN A 227 8.65 18.38 50.69
CA GLN A 227 9.60 18.74 51.75
C GLN A 227 9.01 19.84 52.65
N LYS A 228 8.33 20.84 52.09
CA LYS A 228 7.59 21.85 52.88
C LYS A 228 6.44 21.21 53.66
N ALA A 229 5.63 20.36 53.02
CA ALA A 229 4.53 19.65 53.67
C ALA A 229 5.03 18.70 54.77
N SER A 230 6.15 17.99 54.55
CA SER A 230 6.77 17.08 55.52
C SER A 230 7.36 17.82 56.71
N ARG A 231 7.92 19.02 56.54
CA ARG A 231 8.33 19.88 57.67
C ARG A 231 7.14 20.28 58.52
N SER A 232 6.03 20.70 57.90
CA SER A 232 4.80 21.04 58.62
C SER A 232 4.15 19.83 59.28
N LEU A 233 4.18 18.65 58.66
CA LEU A 233 3.69 17.40 59.24
C LEU A 233 4.57 16.92 60.40
N LYS A 234 5.90 17.10 60.30
CA LYS A 234 6.83 16.81 61.39
C LYS A 234 6.58 17.73 62.58
N GLU A 235 6.44 19.04 62.36
CA GLU A 235 6.08 19.99 63.42
C GLU A 235 4.73 19.64 64.07
N ALA A 236 3.74 19.24 63.27
CA ALA A 236 2.45 18.76 63.78
C ALA A 236 2.57 17.44 64.57
N ALA A 237 3.43 16.51 64.12
CA ALA A 237 3.69 15.24 64.81
C ALA A 237 4.46 15.44 66.12
N ASP A 238 5.43 16.37 66.16
CA ASP A 238 6.18 16.73 67.37
C ASP A 238 5.25 17.38 68.41
N ILE A 239 4.30 18.22 67.97
CA ILE A 239 3.25 18.80 68.84
C ILE A 239 2.29 17.72 69.36
N ILE A 240 1.90 16.74 68.53
CA ILE A 240 1.03 15.63 68.92
C ILE A 240 1.73 14.65 69.89
N SER A 241 3.03 14.42 69.69
CA SER A 241 3.86 13.57 70.56
C SER A 241 3.99 14.12 71.98
N GLN A 242 3.99 15.45 72.14
CA GLN A 242 4.06 16.12 73.44
C GLN A 242 2.79 15.99 74.29
N SER A 243 1.66 15.54 73.71
CA SER A 243 0.39 15.36 74.43
C SER A 243 -0.21 13.98 74.16
N PRO A 244 -0.09 13.02 75.09
CA PRO A 244 -0.56 11.63 74.90
C PRO A 244 -2.05 11.50 74.55
N ILE A 245 -2.86 12.51 74.86
CA ILE A 245 -4.31 12.54 74.58
C ILE A 245 -4.62 12.95 73.13
N ALA A 246 -3.70 13.64 72.43
CA ALA A 246 -3.90 14.12 71.06
C ALA A 246 -3.97 12.98 70.02
N LEU A 247 -3.21 11.91 70.22
CA LEU A 247 -3.21 10.73 69.34
C LEU A 247 -4.53 9.94 69.45
N GLN A 248 -5.07 9.82 70.66
CA GLN A 248 -6.39 9.21 70.90
C GLN A 248 -7.53 10.05 70.30
N LEU A 249 -7.48 11.38 70.43
CA LEU A 249 -8.47 12.28 69.81
C LEU A 249 -8.45 12.18 68.29
N ARG A 250 -7.27 12.13 67.66
CA ARG A 250 -7.15 12.02 66.21
C ARG A 250 -7.59 10.65 65.69
N TYR A 251 -7.35 9.58 66.47
CA TYR A 251 -7.86 8.24 66.20
C TYR A 251 -9.40 8.20 66.26
N LEU A 252 -10.00 8.79 67.30
CA LEU A 252 -11.45 8.90 67.46
C LEU A 252 -12.10 9.76 66.35
N GLN A 253 -11.48 10.86 65.95
CA GLN A 253 -11.99 11.73 64.89
C GLN A 253 -11.93 11.05 63.51
N THR A 254 -10.92 10.21 63.28
CA THR A 254 -10.80 9.38 62.07
C THR A 254 -11.87 8.29 62.05
N LEU A 255 -12.18 7.68 63.21
CA LEU A 255 -13.29 6.74 63.36
C LEU A 255 -14.65 7.38 63.09
N THR A 256 -14.87 8.63 63.49
CA THR A 256 -16.12 9.36 63.19
C THR A 256 -16.30 9.63 61.70
N ASN A 257 -15.20 9.95 60.98
CA ASN A 257 -15.24 10.14 59.53
C ASN A 257 -15.51 8.83 58.77
N ILE A 258 -14.90 7.72 59.19
CA ILE A 258 -15.13 6.39 58.60
C ILE A 258 -16.55 5.89 58.91
N SER A 259 -17.11 6.22 60.09
CA SER A 259 -18.47 5.88 60.49
C SER A 259 -19.57 6.64 59.71
N ALA A 260 -19.25 7.74 59.03
CA ALA A 260 -20.23 8.55 58.30
C ALA A 260 -20.59 7.96 56.93
N GLU A 261 -19.72 7.13 56.36
CA GLU A 261 -19.97 6.39 55.12
C GLU A 261 -20.65 5.05 55.48
N LYS A 262 -21.98 4.98 55.37
CA LYS A 262 -22.81 3.82 55.73
C LYS A 262 -22.58 2.60 54.82
N ASN A 263 -21.42 1.97 54.89
CA ASN A 263 -21.16 0.57 54.51
C ASN A 263 -19.69 0.22 54.81
N SER A 264 -19.39 -0.29 56.00
CA SER A 264 -18.11 -0.96 56.28
C SER A 264 -18.24 -1.89 57.48
N THR A 265 -17.97 -3.18 57.28
CA THR A 265 -17.69 -4.12 58.38
C THR A 265 -16.39 -3.67 59.06
N ILE A 266 -16.46 -3.28 60.34
CA ILE A 266 -15.29 -2.84 61.10
C ILE A 266 -14.48 -4.07 61.53
N VAL A 267 -13.29 -4.24 60.94
CA VAL A 267 -12.32 -5.29 61.32
C VAL A 267 -11.40 -4.77 62.42
N PHE A 268 -11.49 -5.38 63.60
CA PHE A 268 -10.53 -5.16 64.69
C PHE A 268 -9.24 -5.95 64.41
N PRO A 269 -8.05 -5.34 64.42
CA PRO A 269 -6.80 -6.09 64.42
C PRO A 269 -6.60 -6.71 65.81
N ILE A 270 -6.64 -8.05 65.88
CA ILE A 270 -6.22 -8.80 67.06
C ILE A 270 -4.67 -8.75 67.15
N PRO A 271 -4.09 -8.60 68.34
CA PRO A 271 -2.64 -8.53 68.53
C PRO A 271 -1.88 -9.72 67.93
N ILE A 272 -0.72 -9.42 67.35
CA ILE A 272 0.20 -10.31 66.63
C ILE A 272 0.68 -11.55 67.44
N GLU A 273 0.45 -11.56 68.75
CA GLU A 273 0.86 -12.64 69.66
C GLU A 273 0.05 -13.95 69.47
N LEU A 274 -1.15 -13.89 68.86
CA LEU A 274 -2.03 -15.07 68.66
C LEU A 274 -1.71 -15.91 67.40
N LEU A 275 -0.84 -15.44 66.50
CA LEU A 275 -0.56 -16.07 65.19
C LEU A 275 0.53 -17.17 65.22
N SER A 276 1.11 -17.45 66.39
CA SER A 276 2.24 -18.40 66.51
C SER A 276 1.85 -19.89 66.57
N LEU A 277 0.57 -20.26 66.47
CA LEU A 277 0.10 -21.64 66.70
C LEU A 277 -0.45 -22.41 65.47
N VAL A 278 -0.40 -21.85 64.25
CA VAL A 278 -0.96 -22.52 63.04
C VAL A 278 0.07 -22.65 61.92
N LYS A 279 1.18 -23.34 62.19
CA LYS A 279 2.10 -23.83 61.15
C LYS A 279 2.49 -25.28 61.41
N LYS A 280 1.59 -26.21 61.08
CA LYS A 280 1.91 -27.59 60.71
C LYS A 280 0.65 -28.30 60.20
N THR A 281 0.42 -28.26 58.89
CA THR A 281 -0.14 -29.35 58.06
C THR A 281 -0.51 -28.80 56.69
N SER A 282 0.36 -29.00 55.70
CA SER A 282 -0.05 -29.12 54.29
C SER A 282 1.06 -29.81 53.52
N SER A 283 0.97 -31.14 53.47
CA SER A 283 1.61 -31.98 52.48
C SER A 283 0.65 -33.13 52.22
N ILE A 284 0.58 -33.58 50.97
CA ILE A 284 -0.31 -34.60 50.39
C ILE A 284 -1.53 -34.00 49.69
N TYR A 285 -1.43 -33.80 48.37
CA TYR A 285 -2.28 -34.42 47.34
C TYR A 285 -1.68 -34.12 45.95
N ALA A 286 -0.98 -35.08 45.37
CA ALA A 286 -0.73 -35.17 43.93
C ALA A 286 -0.33 -36.62 43.60
N ILE A 287 -1.33 -37.48 43.44
CA ILE A 287 -1.19 -38.71 42.65
C ILE A 287 -2.21 -38.52 41.52
N GLY A 288 -1.76 -37.95 40.41
CA GLY A 288 -2.50 -37.88 39.15
C GLY A 288 -1.73 -38.68 38.11
N ASN A 289 -2.40 -39.61 37.45
CA ASN A 289 -1.86 -40.45 36.39
C ASN A 289 -1.09 -39.61 35.36
N HIS A 290 0.18 -39.94 35.09
CA HIS A 290 0.90 -39.40 33.94
C HIS A 290 0.17 -39.84 32.67
N ILE A 291 -0.43 -38.88 31.97
CA ILE A 291 -0.96 -39.06 30.63
C ILE A 291 0.17 -38.68 29.69
N ASP A 292 0.58 -39.59 28.80
CA ASP A 292 1.56 -39.25 27.78
C ASP A 292 1.05 -38.05 26.95
N PRO A 293 1.90 -37.04 26.69
CA PRO A 293 1.47 -35.85 25.96
C PRO A 293 0.95 -36.22 24.57
N ILE A 294 -0.18 -35.64 24.18
CA ILE A 294 -0.80 -35.87 22.86
C ILE A 294 -0.15 -34.91 21.87
N HIS A 295 0.35 -35.40 20.73
CA HIS A 295 0.86 -34.58 19.63
C HIS A 295 -0.11 -34.61 18.45
N ILE A 296 -0.51 -33.43 17.99
CA ILE A 296 -1.45 -33.23 16.88
C ILE A 296 -0.68 -32.56 15.74
N PRO A 297 -0.16 -33.34 14.77
CA PRO A 297 0.54 -32.80 13.61
C PRO A 297 -0.45 -32.38 12.51
N VAL A 298 -0.34 -31.13 12.06
CA VAL A 298 -0.98 -30.59 10.86
C VAL A 298 0.09 -30.51 9.77
N GLU A 299 -0.03 -31.36 8.75
CA GLU A 299 1.05 -31.56 7.76
C GLU A 299 0.58 -31.33 6.32
N THR A 300 1.50 -30.79 5.53
CA THR A 300 1.43 -30.83 4.06
C THR A 300 2.55 -31.71 3.51
N LYS A 301 2.82 -31.65 2.20
CA LYS A 301 3.95 -32.38 1.61
C LYS A 301 5.29 -31.96 2.24
N TYR A 302 5.47 -30.67 2.56
CA TYR A 302 6.74 -30.12 3.07
C TYR A 302 6.63 -29.32 4.36
N ILE A 303 5.44 -28.96 4.84
CA ILE A 303 5.24 -28.13 6.03
C ILE A 303 4.63 -28.99 7.15
N ALA A 304 5.02 -28.69 8.39
CA ALA A 304 4.34 -29.18 9.58
C ALA A 304 4.15 -28.06 10.59
N LEU A 305 2.94 -28.01 11.17
CA LEU A 305 2.60 -27.33 12.41
C LEU A 305 2.27 -28.43 13.43
N VAL A 306 2.89 -28.40 14.60
CA VAL A 306 2.65 -29.44 15.63
C VAL A 306 2.22 -28.81 16.93
N ILE A 307 1.07 -29.28 17.42
CA ILE A 307 0.46 -28.86 18.68
C ILE A 307 0.59 -30.01 19.67
N ARG A 308 1.13 -29.73 20.86
CA ARG A 308 1.24 -30.65 21.98
C ARG A 308 0.21 -30.29 23.04
N ILE A 309 -0.56 -31.27 23.49
CA ILE A 309 -1.40 -31.14 24.68
C ILE A 309 -0.56 -31.55 25.89
N ASN A 310 -0.31 -30.63 26.81
CA ASN A 310 0.45 -30.91 28.03
C ASN A 310 -0.41 -31.60 29.11
N GLU A 311 0.20 -31.94 30.25
CA GLU A 311 -0.50 -32.58 31.39
C GLU A 311 -1.64 -31.71 31.95
N ASN A 312 -1.56 -30.39 31.79
CA ASN A 312 -2.59 -29.42 32.21
C ASN A 312 -3.69 -29.19 31.17
N ARG A 313 -3.69 -29.97 30.08
CA ARG A 313 -4.58 -29.81 28.91
C ARG A 313 -4.47 -28.47 28.21
N ASP A 314 -3.31 -27.81 28.30
CA ASP A 314 -3.00 -26.61 27.52
C ASP A 314 -2.50 -27.05 26.12
N PRO A 315 -3.07 -26.50 25.03
CA PRO A 315 -2.58 -26.76 23.68
C PRO A 315 -1.38 -25.83 23.35
N LEU A 316 -0.20 -26.40 23.11
CA LEU A 316 1.05 -25.66 22.89
C LEU A 316 1.61 -25.92 21.49
N VAL A 317 1.89 -24.87 20.72
CA VAL A 317 2.62 -24.95 19.44
C VAL A 317 4.10 -25.19 19.72
N ILE A 318 4.58 -26.38 19.38
CA ILE A 318 5.97 -26.77 19.62
C ILE A 318 6.84 -26.70 18.35
N TYR A 319 6.23 -26.65 17.17
CA TYR A 319 6.95 -26.69 15.91
C TYR A 319 6.13 -26.06 14.78
N VAL A 320 6.78 -25.17 14.02
CA VAL A 320 6.32 -24.67 12.72
C VAL A 320 7.51 -24.69 11.78
N GLY A 321 7.44 -25.49 10.71
CA GLY A 321 8.55 -25.57 9.77
C GLY A 321 8.47 -26.75 8.83
N LYS A 322 9.64 -27.27 8.45
CA LYS A 322 9.77 -28.40 7.53
C LYS A 322 9.18 -29.67 8.12
N ARG A 323 8.36 -30.37 7.35
CA ARG A 323 7.85 -31.69 7.73
C ARG A 323 9.00 -32.68 7.99
N LEU A 324 8.93 -33.39 9.13
CA LEU A 324 9.87 -34.45 9.49
C LEU A 324 9.53 -35.74 8.75
N ARG A 325 10.54 -36.61 8.57
CA ARG A 325 10.33 -37.88 7.85
C ARG A 325 9.52 -38.87 8.67
N ASN A 326 9.75 -38.93 9.98
CA ASN A 326 8.99 -39.76 10.90
C ASN A 326 8.18 -38.87 11.86
N ARG A 327 6.87 -39.09 11.93
CA ARG A 327 5.97 -38.36 12.84
C ARG A 327 6.29 -38.58 14.30
N GLU A 328 6.84 -39.74 14.66
CA GLU A 328 7.22 -40.05 16.04
C GLU A 328 8.34 -39.11 16.53
N GLU A 329 9.16 -38.55 15.64
CA GLU A 329 10.23 -37.62 16.03
C GLU A 329 9.68 -36.32 16.65
N TYR A 330 8.41 -35.97 16.40
CA TYR A 330 7.77 -34.82 17.05
C TYR A 330 7.63 -34.97 18.57
N SER A 331 7.57 -36.21 19.08
CA SER A 331 7.55 -36.44 20.52
C SER A 331 8.88 -36.08 21.19
N SER A 332 9.97 -36.15 20.44
CA SER A 332 11.33 -35.83 20.90
C SER A 332 11.66 -34.34 20.87
N ILE A 333 10.81 -33.50 20.28
CA ILE A 333 10.98 -32.04 20.33
C ILE A 333 10.88 -31.60 21.81
N PRO A 334 11.88 -30.90 22.37
CA PRO A 334 11.81 -30.45 23.75
C PRO A 334 10.56 -29.58 23.97
N SER A 335 9.82 -29.81 25.05
CA SER A 335 8.83 -28.83 25.49
C SER A 335 9.55 -27.60 26.02
N PHE A 336 9.08 -26.41 25.65
CA PHE A 336 9.41 -25.16 26.33
C PHE A 336 8.68 -25.09 27.68
N ASP A 337 8.90 -26.09 28.52
CA ASP A 337 8.19 -26.20 29.80
C ASP A 337 8.81 -25.23 30.81
N ALA A 338 7.95 -24.47 31.50
CA ALA A 338 8.32 -23.42 32.46
C ALA A 338 9.34 -23.89 33.52
N LYS A 339 9.31 -25.19 33.87
CA LYS A 339 10.22 -25.80 34.84
C LYS A 339 11.66 -25.93 34.34
N GLN A 340 11.92 -25.86 33.02
CA GLN A 340 13.23 -26.02 32.42
C GLN A 340 13.92 -24.70 32.05
N LEU A 341 13.18 -23.58 31.97
CA LEU A 341 13.69 -22.27 31.58
C LEU A 341 13.33 -21.21 32.63
N ASN A 342 14.32 -20.50 33.17
CA ASN A 342 14.15 -19.39 34.11
C ASN A 342 13.53 -18.13 33.45
N GLY A 343 12.36 -18.21 32.79
CA GLY A 343 11.80 -17.05 32.06
C GLY A 343 10.32 -17.07 31.62
N ASP A 344 9.66 -18.22 31.44
CA ASP A 344 8.19 -18.30 31.26
C ASP A 344 7.57 -18.93 32.50
N TYR A 345 7.06 -18.10 33.42
CA TYR A 345 6.43 -18.56 34.65
C TYR A 345 4.97 -19.02 34.47
N THR A 346 4.41 -18.81 33.27
CA THR A 346 2.99 -19.06 32.95
C THR A 346 2.78 -20.42 32.30
N GLY A 347 3.78 -20.87 31.52
CA GLY A 347 3.72 -22.07 30.69
C GLY A 347 2.79 -21.91 29.47
N LEU A 348 2.49 -20.67 29.07
CA LEU A 348 1.48 -20.35 28.05
C LEU A 348 2.03 -19.55 26.87
N TYR A 349 3.33 -19.23 26.82
CA TYR A 349 3.89 -18.40 25.74
C TYR A 349 3.68 -19.02 24.36
N SER A 350 3.79 -20.35 24.30
CA SER A 350 3.60 -21.15 23.09
C SER A 350 2.15 -21.63 22.89
N SER A 351 1.16 -21.08 23.63
CA SER A 351 -0.24 -21.50 23.49
C SER A 351 -0.73 -21.35 22.05
N ALA A 352 -1.42 -22.38 21.55
CA ALA A 352 -2.04 -22.39 20.22
C ALA A 352 -3.21 -21.39 20.11
N TYR A 353 -3.76 -20.94 21.24
CA TYR A 353 -4.75 -19.88 21.30
C TYR A 353 -4.75 -19.22 22.69
N THR A 354 -4.00 -18.13 22.82
CA THR A 354 -3.71 -17.54 24.14
C THR A 354 -4.90 -16.71 24.65
N SER A 355 -5.43 -17.05 25.83
CA SER A 355 -6.53 -16.31 26.45
C SER A 355 -6.06 -15.12 27.30
N SER A 356 -6.98 -14.22 27.63
CA SER A 356 -6.76 -13.08 28.54
C SER A 356 -7.37 -13.33 29.93
N GLY A 357 -6.89 -12.58 30.93
CA GLY A 357 -7.53 -12.46 32.25
C GLY A 357 -7.24 -13.58 33.26
N THR A 358 -6.39 -14.55 32.95
CA THR A 358 -5.95 -15.60 33.91
C THR A 358 -4.44 -15.58 34.12
N ARG A 359 -3.70 -16.54 33.56
CA ARG A 359 -2.24 -16.70 33.75
C ARG A 359 -1.41 -15.99 32.68
N ASN A 360 -2.01 -15.63 31.55
CA ASN A 360 -1.29 -15.04 30.42
C ASN A 360 -0.78 -13.62 30.77
N LEU A 361 0.49 -13.35 30.42
CA LEU A 361 1.17 -12.07 30.64
C LEU A 361 1.53 -11.35 29.33
N LEU A 362 1.30 -12.00 28.19
CA LEU A 362 1.62 -11.48 26.86
C LEU A 362 0.36 -11.13 26.09
N GLU A 363 0.52 -10.62 24.88
CA GLU A 363 -0.62 -10.25 24.04
C GLU A 363 -1.57 -11.46 23.80
N PRO A 364 -2.87 -11.36 24.15
CA PRO A 364 -3.80 -12.48 24.01
C PRO A 364 -4.28 -12.61 22.55
N ALA A 365 -4.64 -13.82 22.13
CA ALA A 365 -5.40 -14.05 20.90
C ALA A 365 -6.90 -13.79 21.09
N ILE A 366 -7.41 -13.99 22.31
CA ILE A 366 -8.82 -13.79 22.63
C ILE A 366 -8.99 -13.07 23.98
N GLN A 367 -9.90 -12.10 24.00
CA GLN A 367 -10.32 -11.38 25.19
C GLN A 367 -11.85 -11.31 25.23
N VAL A 368 -12.41 -11.73 26.36
CA VAL A 368 -13.85 -11.87 26.56
C VAL A 368 -14.23 -11.23 27.90
N VAL A 369 -15.39 -10.58 27.94
CA VAL A 369 -16.08 -10.27 29.19
C VAL A 369 -17.34 -11.13 29.26
N HIS A 370 -17.40 -12.00 30.26
CA HIS A 370 -18.49 -12.94 30.50
C HIS A 370 -19.78 -12.22 30.91
N ALA A 371 -20.89 -12.97 30.95
CA ALA A 371 -22.22 -12.45 31.25
C ALA A 371 -22.33 -11.77 32.62
N ASP A 372 -21.50 -12.19 33.59
CA ASP A 372 -21.41 -11.62 34.94
C ASP A 372 -20.44 -10.43 35.05
N GLY A 373 -19.79 -10.05 33.96
CA GLY A 373 -18.81 -8.96 33.90
C GLY A 373 -17.36 -9.39 34.16
N ASN A 374 -17.09 -10.67 34.40
CA ASN A 374 -15.75 -11.18 34.63
C ASN A 374 -14.93 -11.23 33.31
N PRO A 375 -13.69 -10.70 33.26
CA PRO A 375 -12.86 -10.73 32.07
C PRO A 375 -11.91 -11.94 31.96
N SER A 376 -11.97 -12.89 32.92
CA SER A 376 -11.06 -14.05 32.98
C SER A 376 -11.54 -15.19 32.09
N LEU A 377 -10.68 -15.62 31.15
CA LEU A 377 -10.89 -16.79 30.29
C LEU A 377 -9.70 -17.76 30.39
N GLU A 378 -9.99 -19.06 30.52
CA GLU A 378 -8.98 -20.13 30.40
C GLU A 378 -9.50 -21.23 29.48
N LEU A 379 -8.80 -21.51 28.38
CA LEU A 379 -9.23 -22.52 27.41
C LEU A 379 -8.45 -23.81 27.59
N LYS A 380 -9.17 -24.91 27.87
CA LYS A 380 -8.60 -26.25 28.02
C LYS A 380 -9.00 -27.17 26.89
N TYR A 381 -8.07 -28.01 26.48
CA TYR A 381 -8.29 -29.05 25.49
C TYR A 381 -9.36 -30.06 25.93
N ILE A 382 -10.32 -30.33 25.04
CA ILE A 382 -11.36 -31.35 25.20
C ILE A 382 -11.12 -32.53 24.26
N SER A 383 -11.02 -32.25 22.95
CA SER A 383 -10.88 -33.27 21.91
C SER A 383 -10.27 -32.68 20.65
N HIS A 384 -9.81 -33.56 19.75
CA HIS A 384 -9.48 -33.18 18.38
C HIS A 384 -10.03 -34.21 17.40
N GLN A 385 -10.17 -33.79 16.14
CA GLN A 385 -10.58 -34.65 15.03
C GLN A 385 -9.74 -34.28 13.81
N GLN A 386 -9.45 -35.27 12.96
CA GLN A 386 -8.79 -35.08 11.68
C GLN A 386 -9.64 -35.73 10.58
N ASP A 387 -10.23 -34.90 9.74
CA ASP A 387 -11.11 -35.31 8.65
C ASP A 387 -10.43 -35.12 7.30
N THR A 388 -10.67 -36.08 6.40
CA THR A 388 -10.29 -35.90 4.99
C THR A 388 -11.45 -35.22 4.28
N ILE A 389 -11.27 -33.95 3.91
CA ILE A 389 -12.30 -33.14 3.24
C ILE A 389 -12.39 -33.50 1.75
N ASP A 390 -11.24 -33.73 1.11
CA ASP A 390 -11.14 -34.16 -0.27
C ASP A 390 -9.86 -35.00 -0.45
N GLU A 391 -10.02 -36.31 -0.51
CA GLU A 391 -8.90 -37.26 -0.65
C GLU A 391 -8.18 -37.08 -1.99
N SER A 392 -8.92 -36.83 -3.07
CA SER A 392 -8.37 -36.67 -4.42
C SER A 392 -7.47 -35.44 -4.53
N ARG A 393 -7.81 -34.39 -3.80
CA ARG A 393 -7.03 -33.14 -3.73
C ARG A 393 -6.04 -33.11 -2.57
N GLY A 394 -6.12 -34.08 -1.64
CA GLY A 394 -5.26 -34.13 -0.46
C GLY A 394 -5.56 -33.00 0.53
N ILE A 395 -6.85 -32.71 0.76
CA ILE A 395 -7.28 -31.68 1.70
C ILE A 395 -7.69 -32.34 3.02
N LEU A 396 -6.99 -31.97 4.09
CA LEU A 396 -7.23 -32.48 5.44
C LEU A 396 -7.68 -31.32 6.34
N LEU A 397 -8.63 -31.57 7.23
CA LEU A 397 -9.07 -30.63 8.26
C LEU A 397 -8.78 -31.20 9.63
N THR A 398 -8.01 -30.49 10.44
CA THR A 398 -7.83 -30.78 11.86
C THR A 398 -8.64 -29.78 12.67
N THR A 399 -9.49 -30.27 13.56
CA THR A 399 -10.28 -29.43 14.48
C THR A 399 -9.86 -29.72 15.92
N ILE A 400 -9.64 -28.68 16.73
CA ILE A 400 -9.27 -28.81 18.14
C ILE A 400 -10.33 -28.07 18.97
N HIS A 401 -11.05 -28.81 19.80
CA HIS A 401 -12.10 -28.27 20.68
C HIS A 401 -11.51 -27.87 22.03
N LEU A 402 -11.68 -26.60 22.37
CA LEU A 402 -11.28 -26.00 23.63
C LEU A 402 -12.51 -25.50 24.38
N LYS A 403 -12.47 -25.56 25.70
CA LYS A 403 -13.56 -25.12 26.57
C LYS A 403 -13.04 -24.47 27.84
N ASP A 404 -13.77 -23.47 28.31
CA ASP A 404 -13.54 -22.89 29.63
C ASP A 404 -14.03 -23.84 30.74
N PRO A 405 -13.22 -24.12 31.78
CA PRO A 405 -13.60 -25.06 32.83
C PRO A 405 -14.68 -24.51 33.79
N VAL A 406 -14.91 -23.20 33.81
CA VAL A 406 -15.86 -22.52 34.70
C VAL A 406 -17.06 -22.01 33.90
N TYR A 407 -16.82 -21.30 32.81
CA TYR A 407 -17.89 -20.76 31.97
C TYR A 407 -18.29 -21.75 30.87
N PRO A 408 -19.58 -21.82 30.49
CA PRO A 408 -20.03 -22.58 29.34
C PRO A 408 -19.67 -21.86 28.03
N PHE A 409 -18.36 -21.65 27.82
CA PHE A 409 -17.73 -20.94 26.72
C PHE A 409 -16.76 -21.87 25.99
N GLU A 410 -16.87 -21.93 24.67
CA GLU A 410 -16.20 -22.91 23.84
C GLU A 410 -15.54 -22.25 22.64
N VAL A 411 -14.36 -22.74 22.27
CA VAL A 411 -13.57 -22.28 21.13
C VAL A 411 -13.12 -23.49 20.33
N ILE A 412 -13.31 -23.46 19.01
CA ILE A 412 -12.82 -24.52 18.12
C ILE A 412 -11.77 -23.91 17.19
N LEU A 413 -10.56 -24.46 17.25
CA LEU A 413 -9.48 -24.11 16.32
C LEU A 413 -9.56 -25.02 15.10
N TYR A 414 -9.54 -24.43 13.91
CA TYR A 414 -9.53 -25.15 12.65
C TYR A 414 -8.20 -24.98 11.95
N TYR A 415 -7.67 -26.08 11.43
CA TYR A 415 -6.46 -26.11 10.60
C TYR A 415 -6.71 -26.96 9.37
N LYS A 416 -6.84 -26.33 8.22
CA LYS A 416 -7.05 -27.00 6.94
C LYS A 416 -5.74 -27.02 6.14
N ALA A 417 -5.25 -28.21 5.85
CA ALA A 417 -4.00 -28.43 5.12
C ALA A 417 -4.29 -28.81 3.66
N TYR A 418 -3.82 -27.98 2.73
CA TYR A 418 -3.78 -28.29 1.30
C TYR A 418 -2.46 -29.00 1.02
N TYR A 419 -2.49 -30.34 1.13
CA TYR A 419 -1.27 -31.14 1.22
C TYR A 419 -0.35 -30.98 0.01
N LYS A 420 -0.91 -30.95 -1.20
CA LYS A 420 -0.15 -30.86 -2.47
C LYS A 420 0.46 -29.49 -2.68
N GLU A 421 -0.29 -28.43 -2.37
CA GLU A 421 0.12 -27.04 -2.60
C GLU A 421 0.95 -26.43 -1.45
N ASN A 422 1.10 -27.14 -0.32
CA ASN A 422 1.83 -26.67 0.86
C ASN A 422 1.27 -25.36 1.44
N ILE A 423 -0.05 -25.29 1.60
CA ILE A 423 -0.73 -24.17 2.27
C ILE A 423 -1.49 -24.72 3.48
N ILE A 424 -1.41 -24.00 4.60
CA ILE A 424 -2.24 -24.24 5.77
C ILE A 424 -3.15 -23.02 5.97
N GLU A 425 -4.43 -23.29 6.17
CA GLU A 425 -5.47 -22.31 6.48
C GLU A 425 -5.89 -22.50 7.94
N GLN A 426 -5.96 -21.42 8.71
CA GLN A 426 -6.34 -21.42 10.12
C GLN A 426 -7.45 -20.42 10.39
N TRP A 427 -8.47 -20.83 11.15
CA TRP A 427 -9.50 -19.92 11.67
C TRP A 427 -10.06 -20.48 12.98
N THR A 428 -10.88 -19.68 13.65
CA THR A 428 -11.46 -20.01 14.94
C THR A 428 -12.97 -19.83 14.93
N SER A 429 -13.68 -20.72 15.61
CA SER A 429 -15.09 -20.56 15.99
C SER A 429 -15.20 -20.31 17.49
N ILE A 430 -16.09 -19.41 17.87
CA ILE A 430 -16.34 -19.00 19.26
C ILE A 430 -17.84 -19.14 19.54
N LYS A 431 -18.21 -19.84 20.61
CA LYS A 431 -19.60 -20.05 21.03
C LYS A 431 -19.72 -20.08 22.55
N HIS A 432 -20.87 -19.68 23.08
CA HIS A 432 -21.18 -19.85 24.50
C HIS A 432 -22.66 -20.18 24.73
N THR A 433 -22.98 -20.71 25.91
CA THR A 433 -24.35 -21.00 26.37
C THR A 433 -24.63 -20.40 27.75
N GLU A 434 -23.97 -19.28 28.05
CA GLU A 434 -24.22 -18.49 29.27
C GLU A 434 -25.63 -17.90 29.25
N SER A 435 -26.13 -17.50 30.43
CA SER A 435 -27.49 -16.98 30.58
C SER A 435 -27.73 -15.61 29.92
N ASN A 436 -26.68 -14.88 29.57
CA ASN A 436 -26.74 -13.57 28.93
C ASN A 436 -25.59 -13.40 27.91
N THR A 437 -25.59 -12.31 27.16
CA THR A 437 -24.58 -11.98 26.16
C THR A 437 -23.19 -11.84 26.76
N VAL A 438 -22.17 -12.28 26.01
CA VAL A 438 -20.76 -12.01 26.29
C VAL A 438 -20.21 -10.96 25.34
N ARG A 439 -19.16 -10.26 25.74
CA ARG A 439 -18.48 -9.28 24.88
C ARG A 439 -17.11 -9.79 24.46
N LEU A 440 -16.91 -9.97 23.16
CA LEU A 440 -15.62 -10.27 22.56
C LEU A 440 -14.89 -8.94 22.30
N GLN A 441 -13.81 -8.70 23.03
CA GLN A 441 -12.97 -7.51 22.87
C GLN A 441 -11.80 -7.76 21.92
N LYS A 442 -11.41 -9.03 21.78
CA LYS A 442 -10.43 -9.50 20.81
C LYS A 442 -10.71 -10.95 20.45
N TYR A 443 -10.56 -11.30 19.17
CA TYR A 443 -10.93 -12.60 18.62
C TYR A 443 -10.09 -12.92 17.37
N SER A 444 -8.80 -13.21 17.58
CA SER A 444 -7.85 -13.47 16.50
C SER A 444 -8.14 -14.78 15.78
N SER A 445 -7.83 -14.83 14.49
CA SER A 445 -7.94 -16.01 13.63
C SER A 445 -6.84 -17.03 13.91
N ALA A 446 -5.63 -16.54 14.16
CA ALA A 446 -4.44 -17.37 14.34
C ALA A 446 -3.56 -16.88 15.48
N ASN A 447 -2.88 -17.84 16.13
CA ASN A 447 -1.83 -17.64 17.11
C ASN A 447 -0.75 -18.71 16.85
N LEU A 448 0.41 -18.28 16.35
CA LEU A 448 1.56 -19.15 16.03
C LEU A 448 2.76 -18.81 16.92
N TYR A 449 3.64 -19.79 17.11
CA TYR A 449 4.85 -19.66 17.91
C TYR A 449 6.07 -20.19 17.15
N PHE A 450 7.15 -19.40 17.14
CA PHE A 450 8.42 -19.77 16.53
C PHE A 450 9.53 -19.64 17.57
N SER A 451 10.33 -20.68 17.72
CA SER A 451 11.38 -20.78 18.74
C SER A 451 12.68 -21.41 18.25
N SER A 452 12.82 -21.55 16.93
CA SER A 452 13.97 -22.19 16.28
C SER A 452 15.17 -21.25 16.08
N THR A 453 15.01 -19.95 16.38
CA THR A 453 16.00 -18.88 16.23
C THR A 453 15.70 -17.71 17.16
N ASP A 454 16.70 -16.84 17.38
CA ASP A 454 16.63 -15.60 18.16
C ASP A 454 16.50 -14.34 17.28
N LYS A 455 16.48 -14.50 15.95
CA LYS A 455 16.39 -13.41 14.97
C LYS A 455 15.35 -13.69 13.90
N TYR A 456 14.50 -12.70 13.69
CA TYR A 456 13.39 -12.73 12.75
C TYR A 456 13.40 -11.45 11.94
N TYR A 457 13.24 -11.56 10.64
CA TYR A 457 13.21 -10.44 9.71
C TYR A 457 11.85 -10.43 9.03
N LEU A 458 11.08 -9.37 9.27
CA LEU A 458 9.75 -9.17 8.72
C LEU A 458 9.85 -8.26 7.51
N THR A 459 9.46 -8.77 6.34
CA THR A 459 9.14 -7.98 5.17
C THR A 459 7.64 -7.74 5.14
N HIS A 460 7.23 -6.48 5.26
CA HIS A 460 5.85 -6.06 5.09
C HIS A 460 5.71 -5.13 3.90
N PHE A 461 4.50 -5.01 3.37
CA PHE A 461 4.22 -4.23 2.17
C PHE A 461 3.36 -3.03 2.52
N HIS A 462 3.96 -1.84 2.52
CA HIS A 462 3.28 -0.57 2.77
C HIS A 462 2.97 0.15 1.45
N GLY A 463 2.17 1.19 1.48
CA GLY A 463 1.85 1.93 0.27
C GLY A 463 0.96 3.14 0.48
N ASP A 464 0.47 3.66 -0.63
CA ASP A 464 -0.63 4.60 -0.75
C ASP A 464 -1.23 4.41 -2.16
N TRP A 465 -2.25 5.19 -2.51
CA TRP A 465 -2.75 5.29 -3.87
C TRP A 465 -1.59 5.55 -4.85
N ALA A 466 -1.60 4.79 -5.95
CA ALA A 466 -0.57 4.84 -7.00
C ALA A 466 0.85 4.41 -6.54
N ARG A 467 1.00 3.84 -5.35
CA ARG A 467 2.27 3.36 -4.74
C ARG A 467 2.05 2.10 -3.88
N GLU A 468 1.23 1.18 -4.37
CA GLU A 468 0.86 -0.03 -3.64
C GLU A 468 2.03 -1.02 -3.52
N MET A 469 2.01 -1.85 -2.48
CA MET A 469 2.90 -3.01 -2.31
C MET A 469 4.41 -2.68 -2.28
N ASN A 470 4.82 -1.57 -1.65
CA ASN A 470 6.24 -1.28 -1.42
C ASN A 470 6.79 -2.14 -0.26
N PRO A 471 7.80 -3.00 -0.51
CA PRO A 471 8.37 -3.85 0.52
C PRO A 471 9.31 -3.07 1.44
N GLU A 472 9.17 -3.28 2.74
CA GLU A 472 10.10 -2.85 3.78
C GLU A 472 10.48 -4.05 4.63
N GLU A 473 11.79 -4.32 4.76
CA GLU A 473 12.29 -5.36 5.65
C GLU A 473 12.85 -4.75 6.94
N ILE A 474 12.42 -5.30 8.07
CA ILE A 474 12.90 -4.92 9.39
C ILE A 474 13.28 -6.16 10.21
N GLN A 475 14.33 -6.06 11.02
CA GLN A 475 14.58 -7.04 12.06
C GLN A 475 13.62 -6.80 13.24
N LEU A 476 12.95 -7.84 13.70
CA LEU A 476 12.08 -7.76 14.87
C LEU A 476 12.91 -7.65 16.17
N SER A 477 12.69 -6.57 16.90
CA SER A 477 13.24 -6.33 18.24
C SER A 477 12.30 -6.83 19.33
N ALA A 478 12.75 -6.85 20.59
CA ALA A 478 11.90 -7.16 21.73
C ALA A 478 10.67 -6.24 21.78
N GLY A 479 9.51 -6.78 22.15
CA GLY A 479 8.22 -6.08 22.10
C GLY A 479 7.39 -6.49 20.89
N ILE A 480 6.41 -5.66 20.53
CA ILE A 480 5.40 -5.98 19.50
C ILE A 480 5.52 -5.04 18.30
N LYS A 481 5.74 -5.59 17.11
CA LYS A 481 5.49 -4.90 15.83
C LYS A 481 4.07 -5.22 15.38
N ILE A 482 3.33 -4.19 14.97
CA ILE A 482 1.95 -4.32 14.50
C ILE A 482 1.88 -3.89 13.03
N LEU A 483 1.21 -4.69 12.22
CA LEU A 483 0.70 -4.32 10.90
C LEU A 483 -0.83 -4.25 11.03
N ASP A 484 -1.44 -3.10 10.80
CA ASP A 484 -2.88 -2.94 10.94
C ASP A 484 -3.49 -1.94 9.96
N THR A 485 -4.81 -2.02 9.83
CA THR A 485 -5.62 -1.04 9.10
C THR A 485 -6.91 -0.74 9.85
N LYS A 486 -7.40 0.49 9.65
CA LYS A 486 -8.61 1.04 10.28
C LYS A 486 -9.50 1.77 9.26
N LEU A 487 -9.27 1.52 7.97
CA LEU A 487 -9.84 2.28 6.86
C LEU A 487 -11.24 1.80 6.43
N GLY A 488 -11.69 0.64 6.93
CA GLY A 488 -12.96 0.02 6.55
C GLY A 488 -12.91 -0.60 5.16
N THR A 489 -13.22 0.19 4.13
CA THR A 489 -13.46 -0.26 2.75
C THR A 489 -12.23 -0.29 1.86
N ARG A 490 -11.19 0.50 2.13
CA ARG A 490 -9.90 0.42 1.44
C ARG A 490 -8.84 -0.12 2.38
N ALA A 491 -9.09 -1.32 2.90
CA ALA A 491 -8.31 -1.92 3.98
C ALA A 491 -6.80 -2.00 3.68
N ASP A 492 -6.42 -2.14 2.41
CA ASP A 492 -5.04 -2.43 2.02
C ASP A 492 -4.28 -1.19 1.53
N LEU A 493 -4.93 -0.02 1.48
CA LEU A 493 -4.40 1.20 0.89
C LEU A 493 -3.00 1.58 1.43
N PHE A 494 -2.81 1.52 2.75
CA PHE A 494 -1.54 1.88 3.39
C PHE A 494 -0.66 0.68 3.73
N GLN A 495 -1.25 -0.51 3.82
CA GLN A 495 -0.58 -1.70 4.33
C GLN A 495 -1.32 -2.94 3.84
N SER A 496 -0.61 -3.89 3.24
CA SER A 496 -1.17 -5.20 2.89
C SER A 496 -1.24 -6.12 4.12
N PRO A 497 -2.27 -6.99 4.23
CA PRO A 497 -2.31 -8.06 5.23
C PRO A 497 -1.31 -9.19 4.93
N SER A 498 -0.67 -9.15 3.76
CA SER A 498 0.34 -10.13 3.35
C SER A 498 1.73 -9.72 3.83
N PHE A 499 2.52 -10.70 4.27
CA PHE A 499 3.88 -10.46 4.74
C PHE A 499 4.77 -11.68 4.54
N VAL A 500 6.07 -11.45 4.64
CA VAL A 500 7.11 -12.48 4.62
C VAL A 500 7.94 -12.39 5.89
N LEU A 501 8.26 -13.53 6.48
CA LEU A 501 9.10 -13.67 7.64
C LEU A 501 10.29 -14.57 7.28
N SER A 502 11.48 -13.96 7.19
CA SER A 502 12.73 -14.70 7.06
C SER A 502 13.26 -15.07 8.45
N LEU A 503 13.62 -16.33 8.62
CA LEU A 503 14.16 -16.86 9.86
C LEU A 503 15.70 -16.75 9.82
N ARG A 504 16.32 -16.35 10.94
CA ARG A 504 17.78 -16.30 11.17
C ARG A 504 18.53 -15.16 10.48
N GLN A 505 18.18 -14.82 9.24
CA GLN A 505 18.91 -13.83 8.42
C GLN A 505 17.95 -12.96 7.59
N PRO A 506 18.33 -11.72 7.23
CA PRO A 506 17.55 -10.89 6.33
C PRO A 506 17.44 -11.53 4.95
N LEU A 507 16.38 -11.20 4.21
CA LEU A 507 16.27 -11.53 2.80
C LEU A 507 17.35 -10.78 2.02
N ASN A 508 18.12 -11.55 1.30
CA ASN A 508 19.08 -11.15 0.30
C ASN A 508 18.61 -11.68 -1.07
N HIS A 509 19.33 -11.31 -2.12
CA HIS A 509 18.93 -11.56 -3.51
C HIS A 509 18.87 -13.01 -3.95
N ASP A 510 19.70 -13.86 -3.37
CA ASP A 510 19.71 -15.26 -3.76
C ASP A 510 18.63 -16.05 -2.96
N ASP A 511 17.93 -15.39 -2.00
CA ASP A 511 16.81 -15.98 -1.25
C ASP A 511 15.55 -16.23 -2.10
N GLU A 512 15.53 -15.90 -3.40
CA GLU A 512 14.51 -16.49 -4.30
C GLU A 512 14.64 -18.02 -4.36
N ASN A 513 15.85 -18.55 -4.12
CA ASN A 513 16.18 -19.97 -4.30
C ASN A 513 16.75 -20.65 -3.04
N TYR A 514 16.98 -19.91 -1.96
CA TYR A 514 17.41 -20.46 -0.67
C TYR A 514 16.81 -19.70 0.51
N GLY A 515 17.02 -20.21 1.72
CA GLY A 515 16.57 -19.56 2.95
C GLY A 515 15.31 -20.17 3.54
N GLU A 516 15.18 -20.03 4.85
CA GLU A 516 14.01 -20.45 5.62
C GLU A 516 13.02 -19.28 5.72
N VAL A 517 11.93 -19.39 4.98
CA VAL A 517 10.95 -18.32 4.82
C VAL A 517 9.56 -18.82 5.17
N PHE A 518 8.87 -18.08 6.02
CA PHE A 518 7.44 -18.19 6.26
C PHE A 518 6.73 -17.02 5.57
N ALA A 519 5.58 -17.25 4.96
CA ALA A 519 4.76 -16.16 4.42
C ALA A 519 3.30 -16.38 4.78
N GLY A 520 2.65 -15.31 5.21
CA GLY A 520 1.28 -15.34 5.71
C GLY A 520 0.44 -14.20 5.16
N THR A 521 -0.87 -14.39 5.15
CA THR A 521 -1.84 -13.36 4.80
C THR A 521 -3.19 -13.64 5.45
N LEU A 522 -3.92 -12.58 5.80
CA LEU A 522 -5.27 -12.68 6.35
C LEU A 522 -6.29 -12.48 5.22
N ALA A 523 -7.20 -13.44 5.04
CA ALA A 523 -8.29 -13.35 4.07
C ALA A 523 -9.47 -12.57 4.67
N TRP A 524 -9.28 -11.27 4.86
CA TRP A 524 -10.27 -10.34 5.41
C TRP A 524 -10.15 -8.96 4.77
N SER A 525 -11.27 -8.45 4.28
CA SER A 525 -11.30 -7.23 3.44
C SER A 525 -11.69 -5.97 4.19
N GLY A 526 -11.73 -6.04 5.52
CA GLY A 526 -11.96 -4.90 6.40
C GLY A 526 -10.78 -4.66 7.33
N ASN A 527 -11.07 -4.03 8.47
CA ASN A 527 -10.05 -3.72 9.46
C ASN A 527 -9.42 -5.00 10.01
N TYR A 528 -8.10 -5.13 9.87
CA TYR A 528 -7.30 -6.24 10.39
C TYR A 528 -6.17 -5.75 11.28
N GLN A 529 -5.62 -6.66 12.07
CA GLN A 529 -4.39 -6.49 12.83
C GLN A 529 -3.58 -7.79 12.82
N ILE A 530 -2.28 -7.67 12.53
CA ILE A 530 -1.29 -8.75 12.60
C ILE A 530 -0.15 -8.27 13.51
N GLN A 531 0.10 -9.03 14.57
CA GLN A 531 1.05 -8.69 15.63
C GLN A 531 2.20 -9.69 15.63
N PHE A 532 3.41 -9.17 15.73
CA PHE A 532 4.67 -9.91 15.82
C PHE A 532 5.33 -9.54 17.14
N GLU A 533 5.09 -10.36 18.16
CA GLU A 533 5.62 -10.15 19.50
C GLU A 533 6.84 -11.02 19.75
N ILE A 534 7.98 -10.38 20.04
CA ILE A 534 9.18 -11.07 20.52
C ILE A 534 9.12 -11.12 22.05
N ASP A 535 8.98 -12.33 22.59
CA ASP A 535 8.85 -12.59 24.02
C ASP A 535 10.18 -12.43 24.79
N SER A 536 10.14 -12.59 26.12
CA SER A 536 11.32 -12.49 26.99
C SER A 536 12.38 -13.56 26.73
N LEU A 537 12.03 -14.65 26.05
CA LEU A 537 12.92 -15.74 25.64
C LEU A 537 13.45 -15.54 24.21
N ARG A 538 13.15 -14.40 23.57
CA ARG A 538 13.49 -14.07 22.18
C ARG A 538 12.80 -14.95 21.13
N ASN A 539 11.69 -15.61 21.50
CA ASN A 539 10.85 -16.35 20.56
C ASN A 539 9.77 -15.43 19.99
N LEU A 540 9.24 -15.78 18.81
CA LEU A 540 8.25 -14.98 18.11
C LEU A 540 6.84 -15.56 18.27
N ARG A 541 5.91 -14.73 18.73
CA ARG A 541 4.46 -14.95 18.70
C ARG A 541 3.86 -14.14 17.55
N LEU A 542 3.13 -14.83 16.67
CA LEU A 542 2.39 -14.22 15.58
C LEU A 542 0.90 -14.36 15.87
N ILE A 543 0.20 -13.23 15.95
CA ILE A 543 -1.25 -13.17 16.23
C ILE A 543 -1.91 -12.39 15.09
N ALA A 544 -2.88 -12.97 14.40
CA ALA A 544 -3.52 -12.36 13.25
C ALA A 544 -5.05 -12.46 13.33
N GLY A 545 -5.77 -11.40 13.00
CA GLY A 545 -7.23 -11.42 12.92
C GLY A 545 -7.84 -10.05 12.65
N ILE A 546 -9.14 -9.92 12.94
CA ILE A 546 -9.88 -8.66 12.86
C ILE A 546 -9.25 -7.64 13.84
N ASN A 547 -9.13 -6.38 13.41
CA ASN A 547 -8.57 -5.33 14.26
C ASN A 547 -9.49 -5.09 15.48
N PRO A 548 -9.00 -5.16 16.73
CA PRO A 548 -9.82 -4.89 17.93
C PRO A 548 -10.29 -3.42 18.05
N TYR A 549 -9.71 -2.50 17.27
CA TYR A 549 -10.14 -1.11 17.24
C TYR A 549 -11.58 -0.97 16.72
N ALA A 550 -12.45 -0.40 17.56
CA ALA A 550 -13.86 -0.14 17.24
C ALA A 550 -14.62 -1.39 16.75
N SER A 551 -14.29 -2.57 17.30
CA SER A 551 -14.84 -3.86 16.87
C SER A 551 -15.28 -4.77 18.03
N GLU A 552 -15.51 -4.22 19.23
CA GLU A 552 -16.09 -5.00 20.34
C GLU A 552 -17.39 -5.66 19.87
N TYR A 553 -17.46 -6.98 19.96
CA TYR A 553 -18.56 -7.76 19.44
C TYR A 553 -19.39 -8.35 20.59
N VAL A 554 -20.71 -8.19 20.51
CA VAL A 554 -21.65 -8.70 21.51
C VAL A 554 -22.16 -10.02 20.95
N LEU A 555 -21.71 -11.12 21.55
CA LEU A 555 -22.13 -12.46 21.17
C LEU A 555 -23.30 -12.88 22.06
N VAL A 556 -24.43 -13.21 21.43
CA VAL A 556 -25.61 -13.72 22.12
C VAL A 556 -25.48 -15.23 22.33
N PRO A 557 -26.11 -15.80 23.38
CA PRO A 557 -26.07 -17.24 23.64
C PRO A 557 -26.46 -18.08 22.41
N ASP A 558 -25.82 -19.25 22.28
CA ASP A 558 -26.02 -20.21 21.20
C ASP A 558 -25.65 -19.75 19.77
N LYS A 559 -25.24 -18.49 19.59
CA LYS A 559 -24.69 -18.02 18.32
C LYS A 559 -23.19 -18.28 18.24
N GLU A 560 -22.77 -18.62 17.04
CA GLU A 560 -21.39 -18.89 16.69
C GLU A 560 -20.80 -17.66 16.01
N PHE A 561 -19.62 -17.24 16.45
CA PHE A 561 -18.81 -16.23 15.76
C PHE A 561 -17.61 -16.91 15.10
N ILE A 562 -17.46 -16.74 13.79
CA ILE A 562 -16.38 -17.33 13.01
C ILE A 562 -15.42 -16.23 12.56
N THR A 563 -14.15 -16.36 12.91
CA THR A 563 -13.09 -15.42 12.50
C THR A 563 -12.73 -15.64 11.01
N PRO A 564 -12.17 -14.64 10.31
CA PRO A 564 -11.64 -14.85 8.95
C PRO A 564 -10.49 -15.85 8.92
N SER A 565 -10.21 -16.42 7.75
CA SER A 565 -9.10 -17.36 7.57
C SER A 565 -7.75 -16.65 7.51
N PHE A 566 -6.77 -17.14 8.26
CA PHE A 566 -5.35 -16.83 8.11
C PHE A 566 -4.68 -17.95 7.32
N PHE A 567 -4.03 -17.62 6.21
CA PHE A 567 -3.34 -18.58 5.36
C PHE A 567 -1.83 -18.41 5.50
N PHE A 568 -1.09 -19.52 5.44
CA PHE A 568 0.37 -19.47 5.43
C PHE A 568 1.04 -20.64 4.69
N THR A 569 2.27 -20.40 4.26
CA THR A 569 3.21 -21.39 3.71
C THR A 569 4.59 -21.20 4.34
N TYR A 570 5.41 -22.23 4.27
CA TYR A 570 6.79 -22.24 4.72
C TYR A 570 7.68 -22.91 3.66
N SER A 571 8.89 -22.40 3.49
CA SER A 571 9.88 -22.86 2.51
C SER A 571 11.27 -22.89 3.13
N CYS A 572 12.03 -23.95 2.86
CA CYS A 572 13.49 -23.96 3.08
C CYS A 572 14.28 -23.71 1.76
N GLN A 573 13.56 -23.34 0.69
CA GLN A 573 14.08 -23.15 -0.66
C GLN A 573 13.83 -21.71 -1.13
N GLY A 574 13.65 -20.78 -0.18
CA GLY A 574 13.46 -19.37 -0.50
C GLY A 574 12.06 -18.95 -0.95
N LEU A 575 11.97 -17.68 -1.34
CA LEU A 575 10.76 -16.93 -1.72
C LEU A 575 10.09 -17.46 -2.98
N GLY A 576 10.87 -17.97 -3.94
CA GLY A 576 10.32 -18.45 -5.20
C GLY A 576 9.34 -19.60 -4.98
N LEU A 577 9.67 -20.54 -4.08
CA LEU A 577 8.76 -21.65 -3.74
C LEU A 577 7.52 -21.16 -2.99
N VAL A 578 7.68 -20.18 -2.09
CA VAL A 578 6.55 -19.54 -1.39
C VAL A 578 5.54 -19.00 -2.40
N SER A 579 5.99 -18.20 -3.38
CA SER A 579 5.09 -17.63 -4.39
C SER A 579 4.43 -18.71 -5.26
N ARG A 580 5.18 -19.73 -5.70
CA ARG A 580 4.60 -20.83 -6.49
C ARG A 580 3.56 -21.63 -5.71
N ASN A 581 3.74 -21.84 -4.40
CA ASN A 581 2.72 -22.46 -3.55
C ASN A 581 1.44 -21.61 -3.53
N TRP A 582 1.56 -20.30 -3.28
CA TRP A 582 0.42 -19.38 -3.33
C TRP A 582 -0.28 -19.38 -4.68
N HIS A 583 0.47 -19.26 -5.78
CA HIS A 583 -0.09 -19.14 -7.12
C HIS A 583 -0.87 -20.39 -7.52
N ARG A 584 -0.32 -21.57 -7.25
CA ARG A 584 -0.98 -22.85 -7.54
C ARG A 584 -2.22 -23.05 -6.66
N TRP A 585 -2.12 -22.74 -5.37
CA TRP A 585 -3.25 -22.83 -4.45
C TRP A 585 -4.37 -21.86 -4.83
N ALA A 586 -4.03 -20.59 -5.05
CA ALA A 586 -5.01 -19.55 -5.38
C ALA A 586 -5.78 -19.90 -6.65
N ARG A 587 -5.09 -20.29 -7.73
CA ARG A 587 -5.74 -20.67 -9.00
C ARG A 587 -6.75 -21.81 -8.85
N LYS A 588 -6.45 -22.78 -7.98
CA LYS A 588 -7.29 -23.99 -7.78
C LYS A 588 -8.45 -23.78 -6.82
N TYR A 589 -8.23 -23.03 -5.73
CA TYR A 589 -9.12 -23.06 -4.58
C TYR A 589 -9.70 -21.70 -4.21
N ARG A 590 -9.09 -20.60 -4.68
CA ARG A 590 -9.49 -19.27 -4.26
C ARG A 590 -10.07 -18.44 -5.38
N ILE A 591 -9.42 -18.41 -6.54
CA ILE A 591 -9.80 -17.54 -7.65
C ILE A 591 -10.91 -18.22 -8.47
N PRO A 592 -12.10 -17.60 -8.64
CA PRO A 592 -13.07 -18.03 -9.62
C PRO A 592 -12.43 -18.17 -10.99
N GLN A 593 -12.57 -19.35 -11.61
CA GLN A 593 -11.99 -19.64 -12.92
C GLN A 593 -10.46 -19.40 -12.95
N GLY A 594 -9.75 -19.65 -11.85
CA GLY A 594 -8.31 -19.43 -11.75
C GLY A 594 -7.45 -20.32 -12.68
N GLU A 595 -8.02 -21.42 -13.16
CA GLU A 595 -7.43 -22.31 -14.19
C GLU A 595 -8.04 -22.07 -15.59
N GLY A 596 -8.88 -21.04 -15.73
CA GLY A 596 -9.53 -20.66 -16.99
C GLY A 596 -8.78 -19.58 -17.77
N ASN A 597 -9.48 -18.92 -18.71
CA ASN A 597 -8.93 -17.83 -19.53
C ASN A 597 -9.33 -16.45 -18.99
N ARG A 598 -8.68 -15.39 -19.49
CA ARG A 598 -9.09 -13.98 -19.34
C ARG A 598 -9.26 -13.29 -20.70
N LEU A 599 -10.01 -12.18 -20.71
CA LEU A 599 -10.27 -11.36 -21.89
C LEU A 599 -9.29 -10.19 -21.93
N THR A 600 -8.54 -10.01 -23.02
CA THR A 600 -7.85 -8.72 -23.24
C THR A 600 -8.89 -7.64 -23.48
N LEU A 601 -8.60 -6.40 -23.08
CA LEU A 601 -9.60 -5.34 -23.16
C LEU A 601 -9.01 -3.99 -23.56
N LEU A 602 -9.88 -3.14 -24.10
CA LEU A 602 -9.67 -1.70 -24.24
C LEU A 602 -10.61 -0.98 -23.27
N ASN A 603 -10.05 -0.29 -22.28
CA ASN A 603 -10.76 0.63 -21.39
C ASN A 603 -10.74 2.04 -22.01
N ASN A 604 -11.73 2.88 -21.70
CA ASN A 604 -11.82 4.26 -22.18
C ASN A 604 -11.49 5.35 -21.14
N TRP A 605 -11.16 5.01 -19.90
CA TRP A 605 -11.01 5.96 -18.80
C TRP A 605 -9.91 7.00 -19.07
N GLU A 606 -8.67 6.56 -19.32
CA GLU A 606 -7.55 7.49 -19.61
C GLU A 606 -7.77 8.22 -20.96
N THR A 607 -8.60 7.66 -21.82
CA THR A 607 -8.93 8.22 -23.15
C THR A 607 -9.98 9.33 -23.09
N THR A 608 -11.02 9.18 -22.27
CA THR A 608 -12.17 10.10 -22.27
C THR A 608 -12.42 10.77 -20.95
N LEU A 609 -11.97 10.20 -19.83
CA LEU A 609 -12.49 10.48 -18.50
C LEU A 609 -14.03 10.51 -18.59
N PHE A 610 -14.67 11.56 -18.07
CA PHE A 610 -16.11 11.78 -18.17
C PHE A 610 -16.58 12.38 -19.52
N ASP A 611 -15.68 12.80 -20.42
CA ASP A 611 -16.00 13.50 -21.66
C ASP A 611 -16.20 12.52 -22.84
N PHE A 612 -17.38 11.90 -22.86
CA PHE A 612 -17.82 11.05 -23.96
C PHE A 612 -19.33 11.16 -24.24
N ASP A 613 -19.69 10.77 -25.46
CA ASP A 613 -21.05 10.51 -25.90
C ASP A 613 -21.11 9.14 -26.60
N GLU A 614 -22.32 8.72 -26.96
CA GLU A 614 -22.58 7.44 -27.63
C GLU A 614 -21.77 7.25 -28.92
N GLN A 615 -21.60 8.29 -29.75
CA GLN A 615 -20.87 8.19 -31.02
C GLN A 615 -19.37 7.96 -30.81
N LYS A 616 -18.79 8.66 -29.82
CA LYS A 616 -17.39 8.47 -29.41
C LYS A 616 -17.17 7.05 -28.92
N LEU A 617 -18.09 6.51 -28.11
CA LEU A 617 -18.01 5.12 -27.63
C LEU A 617 -18.13 4.09 -28.76
N VAL A 618 -19.04 4.27 -29.72
CA VAL A 618 -19.13 3.39 -30.90
C VAL A 618 -17.83 3.40 -31.71
N THR A 619 -17.14 4.53 -31.78
CA THR A 619 -15.82 4.63 -32.42
C THR A 619 -14.77 3.82 -31.65
N LEU A 620 -14.72 3.96 -30.31
CA LEU A 620 -13.79 3.20 -29.46
C LEU A 620 -14.06 1.68 -29.47
N ILE A 621 -15.32 1.28 -29.58
CA ILE A 621 -15.72 -0.12 -29.77
C ILE A 621 -15.13 -0.67 -31.08
N LYS A 622 -15.22 0.08 -32.18
CA LYS A 622 -14.59 -0.30 -33.47
C LYS A 622 -13.07 -0.34 -33.37
N ASP A 623 -12.48 0.59 -32.64
CA ASP A 623 -11.04 0.61 -32.38
C ASP A 623 -10.58 -0.61 -31.57
N SER A 624 -11.41 -1.14 -30.67
CA SER A 624 -11.13 -2.39 -29.95
C SER A 624 -10.93 -3.56 -30.92
N LYS A 625 -11.80 -3.66 -31.93
CA LYS A 625 -11.67 -4.67 -33.00
C LYS A 625 -10.46 -4.43 -33.88
N LYS A 626 -10.17 -3.16 -34.21
CA LYS A 626 -9.00 -2.77 -34.99
C LYS A 626 -7.70 -3.13 -34.27
N LEU A 627 -7.63 -2.91 -32.96
CA LEU A 627 -6.48 -3.24 -32.13
C LEU A 627 -6.31 -4.76 -31.97
N GLY A 628 -7.41 -5.49 -31.85
CA GLY A 628 -7.42 -6.96 -31.72
C GLY A 628 -7.68 -7.47 -30.29
N VAL A 629 -8.26 -6.64 -29.42
CA VAL A 629 -8.63 -7.07 -28.06
C VAL A 629 -9.98 -7.81 -28.03
N ASP A 630 -10.26 -8.55 -26.96
CA ASP A 630 -11.49 -9.35 -26.84
C ASP A 630 -12.74 -8.54 -26.40
N LEU A 631 -12.52 -7.42 -25.70
CA LEU A 631 -13.54 -6.71 -24.92
C LEU A 631 -13.34 -5.19 -24.99
N PHE A 632 -14.44 -4.44 -25.11
CA PHE A 632 -14.48 -3.01 -24.77
C PHE A 632 -15.07 -2.84 -23.38
N LEU A 633 -14.40 -2.06 -22.52
CA LEU A 633 -14.84 -1.75 -21.15
C LEU A 633 -15.23 -0.28 -21.07
N LEU A 634 -16.52 -0.02 -20.86
CA LEU A 634 -17.04 1.32 -20.55
C LEU A 634 -16.80 1.63 -19.08
N ASP A 635 -15.92 2.60 -18.80
CA ASP A 635 -15.58 3.05 -17.45
C ASP A 635 -16.56 4.14 -16.93
N ASP A 636 -16.22 4.82 -15.84
CA ASP A 636 -17.10 5.74 -15.10
C ASP A 636 -17.71 6.86 -16.00
N GLY A 637 -18.92 7.28 -15.67
CA GLY A 637 -19.62 8.41 -16.31
C GLY A 637 -20.85 8.08 -17.14
N TRP A 638 -21.27 6.81 -17.20
CA TRP A 638 -22.37 6.34 -18.05
C TRP A 638 -23.77 6.45 -17.40
N PHE A 639 -23.84 6.81 -16.11
CA PHE A 639 -25.06 6.76 -15.28
C PHE A 639 -25.45 8.12 -14.68
N GLY A 640 -26.62 8.16 -14.05
CA GLY A 640 -27.19 9.33 -13.40
C GLY A 640 -27.95 10.23 -14.38
N ASN A 641 -29.15 10.68 -13.98
CA ASN A 641 -30.00 11.57 -14.79
C ASN A 641 -30.33 12.87 -14.05
N LYS A 642 -30.91 12.75 -12.84
CA LYS A 642 -31.17 13.90 -11.97
C LYS A 642 -29.87 14.55 -11.52
N TYR A 643 -28.89 13.73 -11.15
CA TYR A 643 -27.53 14.13 -10.81
C TYR A 643 -26.56 13.35 -11.72
N PRO A 644 -26.29 13.83 -12.94
CA PRO A 644 -25.53 13.07 -13.93
C PRO A 644 -24.06 12.90 -13.53
N ARG A 645 -23.50 11.71 -13.77
CA ARG A 645 -22.08 11.38 -13.58
C ARG A 645 -21.22 11.98 -14.70
N ASN A 646 -21.07 13.30 -14.69
CA ASN A 646 -20.19 14.04 -15.60
C ASN A 646 -18.88 14.49 -14.93
N ASN A 647 -18.73 14.18 -13.65
CA ASN A 647 -17.55 14.36 -12.83
C ASN A 647 -17.67 13.45 -11.59
N ASP A 648 -16.63 13.44 -10.77
CA ASP A 648 -16.51 12.63 -9.55
C ASP A 648 -17.41 13.07 -8.38
N SER A 649 -18.07 14.22 -8.49
CA SER A 649 -18.77 14.91 -7.41
C SER A 649 -20.29 14.62 -7.37
N ALA A 650 -20.82 13.79 -8.28
CA ALA A 650 -22.24 13.45 -8.36
C ALA A 650 -22.48 12.03 -8.94
N GLY A 651 -23.73 11.56 -8.88
CA GLY A 651 -24.23 10.39 -9.62
C GLY A 651 -24.13 9.04 -8.93
N LEU A 652 -23.22 8.84 -7.96
CA LEU A 652 -23.10 7.56 -7.27
C LEU A 652 -24.39 7.20 -6.51
N GLY A 653 -24.87 5.98 -6.70
CA GLY A 653 -26.17 5.50 -6.23
C GLY A 653 -27.33 5.62 -7.22
N ASP A 654 -27.18 6.45 -8.26
CA ASP A 654 -28.17 6.66 -9.31
C ASP A 654 -27.81 5.83 -10.56
N TRP A 655 -27.90 4.50 -10.45
CA TRP A 655 -27.45 3.51 -11.46
C TRP A 655 -28.38 3.33 -12.68
N GLN A 656 -29.02 4.41 -13.11
CA GLN A 656 -29.75 4.46 -14.38
C GLN A 656 -28.88 5.11 -15.47
N GLU A 657 -29.01 4.63 -16.69
CA GLU A 657 -28.26 5.13 -17.84
C GLU A 657 -28.48 6.64 -18.06
N ASN A 658 -27.40 7.38 -18.29
CA ASN A 658 -27.45 8.82 -18.55
C ASN A 658 -27.96 9.07 -19.98
N VAL A 659 -29.26 9.33 -20.12
CA VAL A 659 -29.93 9.44 -21.44
C VAL A 659 -29.43 10.61 -22.29
N LYS A 660 -28.72 11.57 -21.69
CA LYS A 660 -28.10 12.68 -22.45
C LYS A 660 -26.81 12.25 -23.13
N LYS A 661 -26.03 11.38 -22.49
CA LYS A 661 -24.79 10.81 -23.07
C LYS A 661 -25.10 9.61 -23.96
N LEU A 662 -26.07 8.79 -23.54
CA LEU A 662 -26.45 7.51 -24.14
C LEU A 662 -27.95 7.52 -24.49
N PRO A 663 -28.37 8.23 -25.54
CA PRO A 663 -29.78 8.37 -25.90
C PRO A 663 -30.46 7.03 -26.24
N HIS A 664 -29.71 6.03 -26.72
CA HIS A 664 -30.22 4.68 -27.01
C HIS A 664 -29.83 3.65 -25.94
N GLY A 665 -29.17 4.11 -24.87
CA GLY A 665 -28.80 3.29 -23.73
C GLY A 665 -27.63 2.34 -23.96
N ILE A 666 -27.23 1.61 -22.91
CA ILE A 666 -26.08 0.69 -22.99
C ILE A 666 -26.37 -0.53 -23.87
N GLY A 667 -27.64 -0.93 -24.01
CA GLY A 667 -28.04 -2.03 -24.88
C GLY A 667 -27.70 -1.81 -26.35
N TYR A 668 -27.73 -0.56 -26.82
CA TYR A 668 -27.27 -0.19 -28.15
C TYR A 668 -25.75 -0.39 -28.30
N LEU A 669 -24.96 0.07 -27.33
CA LEU A 669 -23.50 -0.12 -27.34
C LEU A 669 -23.10 -1.59 -27.31
N ILE A 670 -23.81 -2.41 -26.52
CA ILE A 670 -23.61 -3.87 -26.49
C ILE A 670 -23.89 -4.46 -27.87
N SER A 671 -24.97 -4.06 -28.53
CA SER A 671 -25.33 -4.55 -29.86
C SER A 671 -24.30 -4.15 -30.94
N GLU A 672 -23.75 -2.93 -30.85
CA GLU A 672 -22.67 -2.47 -31.74
C GLU A 672 -21.39 -3.29 -31.52
N ALA A 673 -21.02 -3.57 -30.27
CA ALA A 673 -19.87 -4.42 -29.95
C ALA A 673 -20.05 -5.85 -30.49
N GLU A 674 -21.23 -6.43 -30.34
CA GLU A 674 -21.53 -7.77 -30.85
C GLU A 674 -21.48 -7.86 -32.37
N THR A 675 -21.95 -6.83 -33.08
CA THR A 675 -21.97 -6.80 -34.55
C THR A 675 -20.57 -6.95 -35.14
N ILE A 676 -19.53 -6.56 -34.41
CA ILE A 676 -18.12 -6.68 -34.81
C ILE A 676 -17.36 -7.77 -34.03
N GLY A 677 -18.07 -8.55 -33.21
CA GLY A 677 -17.52 -9.68 -32.45
C GLY A 677 -16.63 -9.27 -31.26
N ILE A 678 -16.91 -8.13 -30.65
CA ILE A 678 -16.28 -7.63 -29.42
C ILE A 678 -17.23 -7.82 -28.24
N LYS A 679 -16.72 -8.28 -27.11
CA LYS A 679 -17.52 -8.34 -25.88
C LYS A 679 -17.65 -6.95 -25.27
N PHE A 680 -18.66 -6.75 -24.43
CA PHE A 680 -18.86 -5.48 -23.73
C PHE A 680 -18.78 -5.67 -22.21
N GLY A 681 -18.14 -4.71 -21.55
CA GLY A 681 -17.96 -4.66 -20.11
C GLY A 681 -18.30 -3.28 -19.55
N ILE A 682 -18.62 -3.23 -18.27
CA ILE A 682 -19.04 -1.98 -17.62
C ILE A 682 -18.40 -1.78 -16.24
N TRP A 683 -18.14 -0.54 -15.89
CA TRP A 683 -17.69 -0.15 -14.54
C TRP A 683 -18.88 0.17 -13.62
N ILE A 684 -18.77 -0.21 -12.35
CA ILE A 684 -19.68 0.14 -11.27
C ILE A 684 -18.92 0.39 -9.96
N GLU A 685 -19.52 1.16 -9.07
CA GLU A 685 -19.03 1.42 -7.70
C GLU A 685 -20.22 1.33 -6.72
N PRO A 686 -20.82 0.14 -6.57
CA PRO A 686 -22.17 0.02 -6.01
C PRO A 686 -22.19 0.22 -4.49
N GLU A 687 -21.03 0.28 -3.83
CA GLU A 687 -20.87 0.55 -2.40
C GLU A 687 -20.95 2.04 -2.03
N MET A 688 -21.10 2.95 -3.00
CA MET A 688 -21.03 4.40 -2.78
C MET A 688 -22.32 5.16 -3.15
N PHE A 689 -22.50 6.33 -2.52
CA PHE A 689 -23.63 7.23 -2.74
C PHE A 689 -23.19 8.71 -2.81
N ARG A 690 -23.94 9.56 -3.54
CA ARG A 690 -23.71 11.02 -3.69
C ARG A 690 -22.33 11.36 -4.29
N ASN A 691 -21.47 11.99 -3.49
CA ASN A 691 -20.12 12.43 -3.79
C ASN A 691 -19.09 11.54 -3.07
N GLN A 692 -19.34 10.22 -3.06
CA GLN A 692 -18.47 9.16 -2.48
C GLN A 692 -18.65 8.88 -0.97
N LEU A 693 -19.88 8.91 -0.45
CA LEU A 693 -20.16 8.37 0.89
C LEU A 693 -20.37 6.85 0.81
N VAL A 694 -19.80 6.11 1.78
CA VAL A 694 -19.93 4.66 1.87
C VAL A 694 -21.35 4.27 2.31
N LEU A 695 -21.98 3.35 1.58
CA LEU A 695 -23.27 2.75 1.93
C LEU A 695 -23.12 1.77 3.10
N ASP A 696 -24.06 1.78 4.04
CA ASP A 696 -24.03 0.89 5.20
C ASP A 696 -24.38 -0.57 4.84
N MET A 697 -23.37 -1.37 4.53
CA MET A 697 -23.55 -2.78 4.19
C MET A 697 -24.01 -3.66 5.37
N SER A 698 -24.01 -3.15 6.61
CA SER A 698 -24.62 -3.88 7.74
C SER A 698 -26.16 -3.91 7.65
N ASN A 699 -26.76 -3.03 6.83
CA ASN A 699 -28.20 -2.96 6.62
C ASN A 699 -28.65 -3.86 5.46
N GLN A 700 -29.58 -4.79 5.73
CA GLN A 700 -30.12 -5.71 4.72
C GLN A 700 -30.74 -5.00 3.51
N ALA A 701 -31.46 -3.89 3.71
CA ALA A 701 -32.07 -3.16 2.60
C ALA A 701 -31.02 -2.52 1.66
N VAL A 702 -29.87 -2.12 2.21
CA VAL A 702 -28.73 -1.64 1.43
C VAL A 702 -28.08 -2.78 0.66
N GLN A 703 -27.89 -3.94 1.31
CA GLN A 703 -27.38 -5.14 0.63
C GLN A 703 -28.27 -5.54 -0.56
N ASP A 704 -29.59 -5.50 -0.37
CA ASP A 704 -30.56 -5.80 -1.43
C ASP A 704 -30.46 -4.79 -2.58
N PHE A 705 -30.36 -3.50 -2.27
CA PHE A 705 -30.13 -2.45 -3.26
C PHE A 705 -28.84 -2.67 -4.07
N VAL A 706 -27.71 -2.94 -3.41
CA VAL A 706 -26.41 -3.18 -4.06
C VAL A 706 -26.47 -4.41 -4.97
N TYR A 707 -27.09 -5.50 -4.48
CA TYR A 707 -27.32 -6.68 -5.29
C TYR A 707 -28.17 -6.37 -6.53
N ASP A 708 -29.28 -5.65 -6.34
CA ASP A 708 -30.24 -5.33 -7.41
C ASP A 708 -29.66 -4.40 -8.49
N VAL A 709 -28.65 -3.57 -8.16
CA VAL A 709 -27.91 -2.79 -9.16
C VAL A 709 -27.23 -3.72 -10.16
N VAL A 710 -26.49 -4.71 -9.66
CA VAL A 710 -25.75 -5.65 -10.51
C VAL A 710 -26.69 -6.64 -11.19
N ASP A 711 -27.71 -7.10 -10.46
CA ASP A 711 -28.68 -8.06 -10.98
C ASP A 711 -29.50 -7.47 -12.14
N ARG A 712 -29.95 -6.21 -12.03
CA ARG A 712 -30.66 -5.53 -13.13
C ARG A 712 -29.79 -5.39 -14.37
N LEU A 713 -28.51 -5.01 -14.21
CA LEU A 713 -27.59 -4.92 -15.36
C LEU A 713 -27.51 -6.22 -16.15
N PHE A 714 -27.38 -7.37 -15.49
CA PHE A 714 -27.32 -8.66 -16.18
C PHE A 714 -28.66 -9.17 -16.70
N THR A 715 -29.76 -8.89 -15.98
CA THR A 715 -31.10 -9.33 -16.42
C THR A 715 -31.62 -8.49 -17.59
N GLU A 716 -31.36 -7.19 -17.61
CA GLU A 716 -31.71 -6.30 -18.72
C GLU A 716 -30.76 -6.46 -19.91
N HIS A 717 -29.47 -6.72 -19.64
CA HIS A 717 -28.43 -6.87 -20.66
C HIS A 717 -27.69 -8.21 -20.54
N PRO A 718 -28.32 -9.34 -20.92
CA PRO A 718 -27.76 -10.69 -20.71
C PRO A 718 -26.47 -10.98 -21.50
N LYS A 719 -26.10 -10.10 -22.42
CA LYS A 719 -24.88 -10.16 -23.24
C LYS A 719 -23.71 -9.37 -22.64
N LEU A 720 -23.93 -8.65 -21.53
CA LEU A 720 -22.87 -8.04 -20.74
C LEU A 720 -21.92 -9.14 -20.24
N ALA A 721 -20.64 -9.04 -20.61
CA ALA A 721 -19.68 -10.11 -20.37
C ALA A 721 -18.77 -9.88 -19.16
N TYR A 722 -18.73 -8.65 -18.65
CA TYR A 722 -17.66 -8.21 -17.76
C TYR A 722 -18.08 -7.04 -16.87
N ILE A 723 -17.63 -7.05 -15.61
CA ILE A 723 -17.77 -5.92 -14.69
C ILE A 723 -16.41 -5.53 -14.09
N LYS A 724 -16.13 -4.23 -14.03
CA LYS A 724 -15.12 -3.65 -13.12
C LYS A 724 -15.86 -3.10 -11.89
N TRP A 725 -15.67 -3.73 -10.74
CA TRP A 725 -16.27 -3.33 -9.47
C TRP A 725 -15.28 -2.50 -8.69
N ASP A 726 -15.59 -1.24 -8.45
CA ASP A 726 -14.71 -0.27 -7.80
C ASP A 726 -15.20 0.14 -6.42
N CYS A 727 -14.30 0.76 -5.65
CA CYS A 727 -14.55 1.30 -4.31
C CYS A 727 -13.47 2.32 -3.93
N ASN A 728 -13.76 3.61 -4.05
CA ASN A 728 -12.78 4.70 -4.01
C ASN A 728 -12.71 5.47 -2.67
N ALA A 729 -13.64 5.24 -1.75
CA ALA A 729 -13.67 5.90 -0.45
C ALA A 729 -13.33 4.96 0.72
N VAL A 730 -12.68 5.52 1.75
CA VAL A 730 -12.56 4.91 3.10
C VAL A 730 -13.79 5.25 3.94
N ILE A 731 -13.98 4.57 5.08
CA ILE A 731 -15.06 4.89 6.00
C ILE A 731 -14.64 6.04 6.92
N TYR A 732 -15.35 7.17 6.81
CA TYR A 732 -15.34 8.26 7.78
C TYR A 732 -16.66 8.27 8.57
N ASN A 733 -16.62 8.67 9.85
CA ASN A 733 -17.81 8.80 10.70
C ASN A 733 -18.69 7.54 10.70
N ALA A 734 -18.08 6.38 10.92
CA ALA A 734 -18.76 5.09 10.89
C ALA A 734 -19.96 5.07 11.87
N TYR A 735 -21.16 4.96 11.31
CA TYR A 735 -22.41 4.88 12.05
C TYR A 735 -23.48 4.17 11.23
N SER A 736 -24.32 3.37 11.89
CA SER A 736 -25.50 2.74 11.28
C SER A 736 -26.75 3.07 12.08
N THR A 737 -27.80 3.53 11.40
CA THR A 737 -29.11 3.75 12.05
C THR A 737 -29.84 2.44 12.36
N THR A 738 -29.44 1.33 11.74
CA THR A 738 -30.09 0.02 11.86
C THR A 738 -29.32 -0.96 12.73
N ASN A 739 -28.02 -0.72 12.98
CA ASN A 739 -27.22 -1.57 13.84
C ASN A 739 -27.43 -1.19 15.31
N SER A 740 -27.94 -2.12 16.13
CA SER A 740 -28.12 -1.89 17.57
C SER A 740 -26.80 -1.79 18.34
N HIS A 741 -25.70 -2.28 17.78
CA HIS A 741 -24.37 -2.24 18.35
C HIS A 741 -23.39 -1.58 17.38
N GLN A 742 -23.14 -0.28 17.55
CA GLN A 742 -22.30 0.49 16.64
C GLN A 742 -20.87 -0.07 16.50
N SER A 743 -20.36 -0.77 17.52
CA SER A 743 -19.08 -1.46 17.47
C SER A 743 -19.04 -2.66 16.52
N HIS A 744 -20.18 -3.20 16.09
CA HIS A 744 -20.21 -4.31 15.12
C HIS A 744 -20.03 -3.82 13.68
N LEU A 745 -20.22 -2.52 13.43
CA LEU A 745 -20.38 -1.95 12.10
C LEU A 745 -19.29 -2.37 11.11
N TYR A 746 -18.01 -2.29 11.48
CA TYR A 746 -16.92 -2.67 10.57
C TYR A 746 -16.92 -4.16 10.23
N VAL A 747 -17.31 -5.02 11.17
CA VAL A 747 -17.36 -6.47 10.98
C VAL A 747 -18.58 -6.84 10.16
N ASP A 748 -19.75 -6.33 10.54
CA ASP A 748 -21.02 -6.57 9.86
C ASP A 748 -21.04 -5.97 8.45
N TYR A 749 -20.33 -4.86 8.21
CA TYR A 749 -20.13 -4.31 6.87
C TYR A 749 -19.51 -5.34 5.94
N VAL A 750 -18.39 -5.96 6.35
CA VAL A 750 -17.67 -6.94 5.53
C VAL A 750 -18.51 -8.20 5.33
N HIS A 751 -19.20 -8.67 6.37
CA HIS A 751 -20.13 -9.79 6.23
C HIS A 751 -21.28 -9.47 5.26
N GLY A 752 -21.83 -8.25 5.31
CA GLY A 752 -22.86 -7.79 4.37
C GLY A 752 -22.35 -7.71 2.93
N LEU A 753 -21.13 -7.21 2.73
CA LEU A 753 -20.47 -7.21 1.42
C LEU A 753 -20.28 -8.64 0.88
N TYR A 754 -19.75 -9.56 1.71
CA TYR A 754 -19.59 -10.96 1.32
C TYR A 754 -20.93 -11.65 1.03
N SER A 755 -21.99 -11.32 1.78
CA SER A 755 -23.36 -11.80 1.52
C SER A 755 -23.86 -11.40 0.13
N VAL A 756 -23.68 -10.13 -0.26
CA VAL A 756 -24.03 -9.65 -1.61
C VAL A 756 -23.21 -10.35 -2.68
N LEU A 757 -21.89 -10.45 -2.50
CA LEU A 757 -20.99 -11.10 -3.46
C LEU A 757 -21.27 -12.60 -3.61
N ASP A 758 -21.61 -13.30 -2.53
CA ASP A 758 -22.00 -14.71 -2.56
C ASP A 758 -23.31 -14.91 -3.34
N ARG A 759 -24.33 -14.07 -3.10
CA ARG A 759 -25.56 -14.08 -3.91
C ARG A 759 -25.28 -13.86 -5.39
N LEU A 760 -24.42 -12.89 -5.72
CA LEU A 760 -24.05 -12.60 -7.10
C LEU A 760 -23.29 -13.77 -7.73
N ARG A 761 -22.35 -14.39 -7.03
CA ARG A 761 -21.59 -15.54 -7.55
C ARG A 761 -22.43 -16.78 -7.72
N LYS A 762 -23.42 -17.01 -6.85
CA LYS A 762 -24.40 -18.09 -7.01
C LYS A 762 -25.24 -17.92 -8.28
N LYS A 763 -25.65 -16.69 -8.62
CA LYS A 763 -26.46 -16.42 -9.81
C LYS A 763 -25.63 -16.28 -11.10
N TYR A 764 -24.44 -15.72 -11.01
CA TYR A 764 -23.55 -15.40 -12.14
C TYR A 764 -22.14 -16.02 -11.96
N PRO A 765 -22.03 -17.36 -11.89
CA PRO A 765 -20.76 -18.03 -11.57
C PRO A 765 -19.69 -17.86 -12.65
N SER A 766 -20.10 -17.70 -13.91
CA SER A 766 -19.19 -17.62 -15.07
C SER A 766 -18.76 -16.20 -15.45
N VAL A 767 -19.39 -15.17 -14.88
CA VAL A 767 -19.10 -13.77 -15.25
C VAL A 767 -17.71 -13.36 -14.75
N SER A 768 -16.92 -12.71 -15.61
CA SER A 768 -15.67 -12.09 -15.20
C SER A 768 -15.95 -10.79 -14.45
N ILE A 769 -15.43 -10.68 -13.23
CA ILE A 769 -15.53 -9.47 -12.42
C ILE A 769 -14.14 -9.10 -11.93
N MET A 770 -13.70 -7.90 -12.25
CA MET A 770 -12.44 -7.32 -11.78
C MET A 770 -12.71 -6.51 -10.51
N LEU A 771 -11.93 -6.80 -9.48
CA LEU A 771 -11.89 -6.04 -8.24
C LEU A 771 -11.02 -4.79 -8.41
N CYS A 772 -11.53 -3.64 -7.97
CA CYS A 772 -10.83 -2.36 -7.96
C CYS A 772 -11.19 -1.63 -6.67
N SER A 773 -10.24 -0.85 -6.14
CA SER A 773 -10.48 0.05 -5.02
C SER A 773 -9.55 1.26 -5.12
N GLY A 774 -9.75 2.05 -6.18
CA GLY A 774 -8.82 3.10 -6.62
C GLY A 774 -7.41 2.53 -6.77
N GLY A 775 -7.25 1.58 -7.70
CA GLY A 775 -6.10 0.69 -7.72
C GLY A 775 -6.24 -0.48 -6.74
N GLY A 776 -5.14 -0.78 -6.06
CA GLY A 776 -4.99 -1.96 -5.21
C GLY A 776 -5.44 -1.79 -3.75
N GLY A 777 -6.36 -0.88 -3.45
CA GLY A 777 -6.72 -0.49 -2.08
C GLY A 777 -7.46 -1.55 -1.24
N ARG A 778 -7.84 -2.70 -1.81
CA ARG A 778 -8.53 -3.80 -1.13
C ARG A 778 -8.30 -5.12 -1.87
N ILE A 779 -7.06 -5.62 -1.88
CA ILE A 779 -6.64 -6.84 -2.59
C ILE A 779 -6.18 -7.89 -1.58
N ASP A 780 -7.15 -8.65 -1.08
CA ASP A 780 -6.91 -9.75 -0.16
C ASP A 780 -7.66 -11.01 -0.60
N TYR A 781 -7.22 -12.18 -0.12
CA TYR A 781 -7.87 -13.43 -0.49
C TYR A 781 -9.30 -13.56 0.02
N GLY A 782 -9.73 -12.79 1.02
CA GLY A 782 -11.09 -12.74 1.55
C GLY A 782 -12.10 -12.31 0.50
N ILE A 783 -11.88 -11.15 -0.14
CA ILE A 783 -12.75 -10.67 -1.22
C ILE A 783 -12.43 -11.32 -2.57
N LEU A 784 -11.16 -11.62 -2.86
CA LEU A 784 -10.74 -12.12 -4.17
C LEU A 784 -11.38 -13.47 -4.54
N GLN A 785 -11.94 -14.22 -3.57
CA GLN A 785 -12.75 -15.40 -3.87
C GLN A 785 -14.01 -15.14 -4.68
N TYR A 786 -14.44 -13.88 -4.78
CA TYR A 786 -15.57 -13.44 -5.56
C TYR A 786 -15.16 -12.69 -6.83
N PHE A 787 -13.87 -12.59 -7.16
CA PHE A 787 -13.38 -11.82 -8.31
C PHE A 787 -12.40 -12.65 -9.14
N THR A 788 -12.56 -12.60 -10.45
CA THR A 788 -11.69 -13.39 -11.35
C THR A 788 -10.27 -12.81 -11.42
N GLU A 789 -10.13 -11.53 -11.09
CA GLU A 789 -8.94 -10.71 -11.25
C GLU A 789 -9.11 -9.37 -10.53
N PHE A 790 -8.05 -8.56 -10.48
CA PHE A 790 -8.05 -7.25 -9.86
C PHE A 790 -7.20 -6.24 -10.62
N TRP A 791 -7.49 -4.97 -10.38
CA TRP A 791 -6.71 -3.82 -10.82
C TRP A 791 -5.65 -3.49 -9.75
N PRO A 792 -4.34 -3.68 -10.02
CA PRO A 792 -3.32 -3.62 -8.97
C PRO A 792 -2.94 -2.21 -8.55
N SER A 793 -3.11 -1.21 -9.43
CA SER A 793 -2.78 0.20 -9.16
C SER A 793 -3.34 1.11 -10.25
N ASP A 794 -3.81 2.31 -9.89
CA ASP A 794 -4.09 3.36 -10.87
C ASP A 794 -2.80 3.92 -11.50
N ASN A 795 -1.64 3.72 -10.87
CA ASN A 795 -0.36 4.05 -11.49
C ASN A 795 -0.07 3.09 -12.63
N THR A 796 -0.09 3.62 -13.85
CA THR A 796 0.17 2.85 -15.07
C THR A 796 1.48 3.25 -15.74
N ASP A 797 2.32 4.05 -15.08
CA ASP A 797 3.70 4.29 -15.53
C ASP A 797 4.45 2.96 -15.59
N GLY A 798 5.07 2.68 -16.74
CA GLY A 798 5.73 1.41 -16.98
C GLY A 798 6.83 1.09 -15.96
N LEU A 799 7.63 2.07 -15.55
CA LEU A 799 8.73 1.85 -14.62
C LEU A 799 8.20 1.53 -13.22
N GLU A 800 7.26 2.33 -12.72
CA GLU A 800 6.62 2.09 -11.41
C GLU A 800 5.92 0.72 -11.37
N ARG A 801 5.27 0.34 -12.48
CA ARG A 801 4.59 -0.95 -12.64
C ARG A 801 5.52 -2.16 -12.55
N ILE A 802 6.83 -2.03 -12.79
CA ILE A 802 7.77 -3.13 -12.55
C ILE A 802 7.80 -3.48 -11.06
N PHE A 803 7.92 -2.47 -10.19
CA PHE A 803 8.02 -2.65 -8.75
C PHE A 803 6.71 -3.14 -8.14
N ILE A 804 5.59 -2.52 -8.52
CA ILE A 804 4.26 -2.88 -8.02
C ILE A 804 3.93 -4.34 -8.37
N GLN A 805 4.09 -4.73 -9.64
CA GLN A 805 3.77 -6.08 -10.08
C GLN A 805 4.74 -7.13 -9.52
N TRP A 806 6.03 -6.78 -9.37
CA TRP A 806 7.00 -7.64 -8.70
C TRP A 806 6.54 -8.02 -7.29
N SER A 807 6.11 -7.04 -6.50
CA SER A 807 5.69 -7.27 -5.12
C SER A 807 4.35 -7.99 -5.01
N TYR A 808 3.36 -7.68 -5.86
CA TYR A 808 2.13 -8.49 -5.94
C TYR A 808 2.42 -9.95 -6.30
N SER A 809 3.41 -10.21 -7.17
CA SER A 809 3.78 -11.56 -7.57
C SER A 809 4.36 -12.43 -6.44
N PHE A 810 4.61 -11.88 -5.25
CA PHE A 810 4.95 -12.71 -4.09
C PHE A 810 3.79 -13.60 -3.65
N PHE A 811 2.56 -13.12 -3.82
CA PHE A 811 1.36 -13.77 -3.32
C PHE A 811 0.36 -14.09 -4.42
N PHE A 812 0.19 -13.23 -5.43
CA PHE A 812 -0.91 -13.35 -6.39
C PHE A 812 -0.44 -13.86 -7.76
N PRO A 813 -1.15 -14.83 -8.36
CA PRO A 813 -0.79 -15.36 -9.67
C PRO A 813 -1.00 -14.32 -10.79
N ALA A 814 -0.21 -14.39 -11.86
CA ALA A 814 -0.27 -13.46 -12.98
C ALA A 814 -1.67 -13.31 -13.62
N ILE A 815 -2.46 -14.39 -13.65
CA ILE A 815 -3.82 -14.39 -14.21
C ILE A 815 -4.78 -13.44 -13.49
N THR A 816 -4.49 -13.06 -12.23
CA THR A 816 -5.34 -12.14 -11.47
C THR A 816 -4.94 -10.68 -11.62
N MET A 817 -3.75 -10.36 -12.13
CA MET A 817 -3.26 -8.98 -12.20
C MET A 817 -3.61 -8.34 -13.55
N CYS A 818 -4.49 -7.34 -13.55
CA CYS A 818 -4.83 -6.62 -14.77
C CYS A 818 -3.85 -5.48 -15.03
N ASN A 819 -3.20 -5.49 -16.19
CA ASN A 819 -2.18 -4.53 -16.52
C ASN A 819 -2.51 -3.88 -17.87
N HIS A 820 -2.75 -2.57 -17.83
CA HIS A 820 -3.08 -1.84 -19.04
C HIS A 820 -1.89 -1.03 -19.53
N VAL A 821 -1.75 -0.99 -20.85
CA VAL A 821 -0.90 -0.04 -21.54
C VAL A 821 -1.65 1.28 -21.65
N THR A 822 -1.11 2.35 -21.09
CA THR A 822 -1.72 3.70 -21.06
C THR A 822 -0.69 4.74 -21.43
N ASP A 823 -1.10 5.97 -21.73
CA ASP A 823 -0.17 7.07 -22.04
C ASP A 823 0.52 7.70 -20.81
N TRP A 824 0.39 7.10 -19.62
CA TRP A 824 1.14 7.53 -18.45
C TRP A 824 2.63 7.17 -18.60
N GLY A 825 3.49 8.19 -18.50
CA GLY A 825 4.95 8.04 -18.45
C GLY A 825 5.62 8.60 -19.69
N LYS A 826 6.92 8.34 -19.84
CA LYS A 826 7.73 8.77 -21.01
C LYS A 826 8.31 7.60 -21.79
N GLN A 827 8.05 6.38 -21.35
CA GLN A 827 8.60 5.16 -21.90
C GLN A 827 7.87 4.79 -23.21
N SER A 828 8.57 4.13 -24.12
CA SER A 828 8.01 3.74 -25.41
C SER A 828 6.80 2.80 -25.24
N LEU A 829 5.92 2.76 -26.26
CA LEU A 829 4.77 1.86 -26.28
C LEU A 829 5.23 0.40 -26.09
N LYS A 830 6.33 -0.01 -26.74
CA LYS A 830 6.95 -1.33 -26.53
C LYS A 830 7.25 -1.61 -25.06
N PHE A 831 7.95 -0.70 -24.38
CA PHE A 831 8.34 -0.89 -22.97
C PHE A 831 7.12 -1.05 -22.07
N ARG A 832 6.12 -0.17 -22.21
CA ARG A 832 4.85 -0.24 -21.47
C ARG A 832 4.11 -1.56 -21.73
N THR A 833 4.10 -2.00 -22.99
CA THR A 833 3.44 -3.24 -23.42
C THR A 833 4.11 -4.49 -22.85
N ASP A 834 5.44 -4.59 -22.95
CA ASP A 834 6.19 -5.75 -22.44
C ASP A 834 6.06 -5.90 -20.92
N ILE A 835 5.84 -4.81 -20.19
CA ILE A 835 5.58 -4.81 -18.74
C ILE A 835 4.14 -5.22 -18.45
N ALA A 836 3.18 -4.72 -19.23
CA ALA A 836 1.78 -5.10 -19.06
C ALA A 836 1.55 -6.60 -19.34
N MET A 837 2.31 -7.18 -20.26
CA MET A 837 2.21 -8.59 -20.62
C MET A 837 2.51 -9.58 -19.49
N MET A 838 3.14 -9.20 -18.36
CA MET A 838 3.43 -10.15 -17.28
C MET A 838 2.19 -10.60 -16.47
N GLY A 839 1.03 -10.01 -16.75
CA GLY A 839 -0.27 -10.37 -16.16
C GLY A 839 -1.33 -10.52 -17.23
N LYS A 840 -2.56 -10.09 -16.93
CA LYS A 840 -3.66 -9.94 -17.91
C LYS A 840 -3.52 -8.62 -18.67
N LEU A 841 -3.12 -8.72 -19.93
CA LEU A 841 -2.90 -7.57 -20.81
C LEU A 841 -4.21 -6.85 -21.16
N GLY A 842 -4.19 -5.53 -21.10
CA GLY A 842 -5.20 -4.64 -21.67
C GLY A 842 -4.58 -3.33 -22.15
N TYR A 843 -5.42 -2.46 -22.69
CA TYR A 843 -5.06 -1.15 -23.21
C TYR A 843 -6.03 -0.10 -22.65
N ASP A 844 -5.53 1.12 -22.45
CA ASP A 844 -6.33 2.32 -22.20
C ASP A 844 -5.64 3.50 -22.91
N ILE A 845 -5.78 3.50 -24.23
CA ILE A 845 -5.14 4.44 -25.15
C ILE A 845 -6.08 4.79 -26.30
N VAL A 846 -5.80 5.93 -26.94
CA VAL A 846 -6.54 6.34 -28.15
C VAL A 846 -5.93 5.66 -29.38
N VAL A 847 -6.54 4.58 -29.85
CA VAL A 847 -6.02 3.78 -30.99
C VAL A 847 -5.80 4.62 -32.24
N SER A 848 -6.63 5.65 -32.49
CA SER A 848 -6.46 6.55 -33.63
C SER A 848 -5.22 7.46 -33.56
N LYS A 849 -4.55 7.56 -32.41
CA LYS A 849 -3.31 8.33 -32.23
C LYS A 849 -2.04 7.49 -32.39
N LEU A 850 -2.16 6.17 -32.42
CA LEU A 850 -1.04 5.29 -32.72
C LEU A 850 -0.59 5.52 -34.17
N ASP A 851 0.72 5.59 -34.37
CA ASP A 851 1.24 5.52 -35.73
C ASP A 851 1.07 4.12 -36.33
N GLU A 852 1.34 3.97 -37.63
CA GLU A 852 1.15 2.70 -38.33
C GLU A 852 2.02 1.57 -37.76
N ASN A 853 3.27 1.88 -37.38
CA ASN A 853 4.18 0.89 -36.81
C ASN A 853 3.76 0.50 -35.38
N GLU A 854 3.28 1.43 -34.58
CA GLU A 854 2.76 1.21 -33.23
C GLU A 854 1.48 0.36 -33.23
N LEU A 855 0.57 0.59 -34.19
CA LEU A 855 -0.63 -0.22 -34.36
C LEU A 855 -0.27 -1.65 -34.79
N ILE A 856 0.57 -1.81 -35.81
CA ILE A 856 1.03 -3.14 -36.26
C ILE A 856 1.76 -3.86 -35.13
N PHE A 857 2.64 -3.16 -34.40
CA PHE A 857 3.31 -3.69 -33.22
C PHE A 857 2.30 -4.20 -32.18
N SER A 858 1.30 -3.39 -31.83
CA SER A 858 0.30 -3.77 -30.81
C SER A 858 -0.54 -4.98 -31.24
N GLN A 859 -0.91 -5.06 -32.53
CA GLN A 859 -1.60 -6.23 -33.10
C GLN A 859 -0.73 -7.49 -33.03
N GLN A 860 0.55 -7.40 -33.43
CA GLN A 860 1.49 -8.52 -33.33
C GLN A 860 1.72 -8.98 -31.90
N VAL A 861 1.77 -8.05 -30.94
CA VAL A 861 1.86 -8.38 -29.52
C VAL A 861 0.61 -9.13 -29.07
N LEU A 862 -0.59 -8.69 -29.43
CA LEU A 862 -1.83 -9.37 -29.07
C LEU A 862 -1.91 -10.79 -29.66
N ASP A 863 -1.42 -10.99 -30.89
CA ASP A 863 -1.30 -12.32 -31.50
C ASP A 863 -0.30 -13.22 -30.74
N ASN A 864 0.88 -12.68 -30.39
CA ASN A 864 1.86 -13.38 -29.57
C ASN A 864 1.30 -13.71 -28.19
N TYR A 865 0.63 -12.76 -27.55
CA TYR A 865 0.01 -12.92 -26.24
C TYR A 865 -1.09 -13.98 -26.28
N ALA A 866 -1.94 -14.00 -27.32
CA ALA A 866 -2.97 -15.03 -27.50
C ALA A 866 -2.39 -16.45 -27.49
N ARG A 867 -1.22 -16.64 -28.11
CA ARG A 867 -0.48 -17.91 -28.16
C ARG A 867 0.26 -18.25 -26.86
N LEU A 868 0.74 -17.24 -26.13
CA LEU A 868 1.68 -17.41 -25.00
C LEU A 868 1.04 -17.22 -23.62
N LYS A 869 -0.17 -16.65 -23.52
CA LYS A 869 -0.85 -16.30 -22.25
C LYS A 869 -0.98 -17.45 -21.27
N ASN A 870 -1.12 -18.69 -21.74
CA ASN A 870 -1.20 -19.85 -20.85
C ASN A 870 0.10 -20.08 -20.06
N ILE A 871 1.27 -19.75 -20.64
CA ILE A 871 2.55 -19.81 -19.93
C ILE A 871 2.58 -18.74 -18.84
N ILE A 872 2.09 -17.54 -19.13
CA ILE A 872 2.06 -16.40 -18.21
C ILE A 872 1.09 -16.68 -17.05
N TRP A 873 -0.15 -17.08 -17.37
CA TRP A 873 -1.23 -17.25 -16.40
C TRP A 873 -1.08 -18.48 -15.51
N HIS A 874 -0.68 -19.61 -16.10
CA HIS A 874 -0.68 -20.91 -15.43
C HIS A 874 0.71 -21.45 -15.14
N GLY A 875 1.75 -20.92 -15.80
CA GLY A 875 3.12 -21.31 -15.54
C GLY A 875 3.60 -20.92 -14.15
N ASP A 876 4.77 -21.47 -13.80
CA ASP A 876 5.50 -21.13 -12.61
C ASP A 876 6.35 -19.89 -12.85
N LEU A 877 6.21 -18.90 -11.96
CA LEU A 877 7.02 -17.69 -11.97
C LEU A 877 8.36 -17.92 -11.27
N PHE A 878 9.42 -17.46 -11.92
CA PHE A 878 10.78 -17.38 -11.41
C PHE A 878 11.25 -15.94 -11.51
N ARG A 879 11.40 -15.28 -10.38
CA ARG A 879 12.03 -13.96 -10.26
C ARG A 879 13.55 -14.14 -10.27
N LEU A 880 14.22 -13.53 -11.24
CA LEU A 880 15.63 -13.79 -11.53
C LEU A 880 16.54 -12.65 -11.06
N VAL A 881 16.13 -11.39 -11.28
CA VAL A 881 16.86 -10.21 -10.82
C VAL A 881 15.86 -9.20 -10.26
N SER A 882 16.00 -8.89 -8.96
CA SER A 882 15.09 -7.99 -8.24
C SER A 882 15.26 -6.53 -8.64
N PRO A 883 14.15 -5.78 -8.86
CA PRO A 883 14.21 -4.35 -9.15
C PRO A 883 14.68 -3.52 -7.94
N TYR A 884 14.65 -4.08 -6.73
CA TYR A 884 15.05 -3.40 -5.49
C TYR A 884 16.57 -3.44 -5.23
N ARG A 885 17.35 -4.05 -6.13
CA ARG A 885 18.81 -4.11 -6.01
C ARG A 885 19.48 -2.85 -6.51
N GLN A 886 20.50 -2.42 -5.78
CA GLN A 886 21.29 -1.23 -6.12
C GLN A 886 22.52 -1.54 -6.98
N ASP A 887 22.90 -2.82 -7.13
CA ASP A 887 24.09 -3.22 -7.88
C ASP A 887 23.81 -3.69 -9.32
N HIS A 888 22.54 -3.63 -9.75
CA HIS A 888 22.09 -3.95 -11.10
C HIS A 888 21.14 -2.87 -11.61
N ASP A 889 21.11 -2.71 -12.93
CA ASP A 889 20.30 -1.69 -13.63
C ASP A 889 19.03 -2.28 -14.25
N ILE A 890 18.70 -3.53 -13.92
CA ILE A 890 17.64 -4.30 -14.57
C ILE A 890 16.74 -5.03 -13.57
N ALA A 891 15.52 -5.32 -14.01
CA ALA A 891 14.62 -6.29 -13.40
C ALA A 891 14.40 -7.45 -14.36
N SER A 892 14.36 -8.69 -13.87
CA SER A 892 14.22 -9.87 -14.74
C SER A 892 13.43 -10.99 -14.09
N LEU A 893 12.49 -11.57 -14.83
CA LEU A 893 11.64 -12.67 -14.38
C LEU A 893 11.22 -13.56 -15.55
N MET A 894 10.87 -14.81 -15.27
CA MET A 894 10.50 -15.79 -16.28
C MET A 894 9.31 -16.63 -15.82
N PHE A 895 8.42 -16.96 -16.75
CA PHE A 895 7.37 -17.96 -16.56
C PHE A 895 7.73 -19.24 -17.30
N VAL A 896 7.66 -20.38 -16.62
CA VAL A 896 7.92 -21.71 -17.21
C VAL A 896 6.65 -22.54 -17.12
N ASN A 897 6.28 -23.22 -18.21
CA ASN A 897 5.12 -24.10 -18.17
C ASN A 897 5.40 -25.41 -17.41
N GLU A 898 4.34 -26.15 -17.07
CA GLU A 898 4.44 -27.38 -16.27
C GLU A 898 5.35 -28.45 -16.91
N ASN A 899 5.32 -28.58 -18.24
CA ASN A 899 6.16 -29.52 -18.97
C ASN A 899 7.62 -29.10 -19.07
N GLN A 900 7.96 -27.88 -18.67
CA GLN A 900 9.26 -27.25 -18.83
C GLN A 900 9.75 -27.24 -20.29
N ASP A 901 8.87 -27.29 -21.28
CA ASP A 901 9.22 -27.23 -22.72
C ASP A 901 9.01 -25.83 -23.30
N LYS A 902 8.37 -24.92 -22.56
CA LYS A 902 8.23 -23.53 -22.96
C LYS A 902 8.43 -22.59 -21.79
N ALA A 903 9.14 -21.50 -22.04
CA ALA A 903 9.27 -20.41 -21.09
C ALA A 903 9.15 -19.05 -21.78
N LEU A 904 8.69 -18.06 -21.04
CA LEU A 904 8.64 -16.66 -21.47
C LEU A 904 9.42 -15.81 -20.47
N TRP A 905 10.46 -15.14 -20.94
CA TRP A 905 11.42 -14.44 -20.11
C TRP A 905 11.40 -12.95 -20.41
N PHE A 906 11.16 -12.15 -19.36
CA PHE A 906 11.08 -10.71 -19.41
C PHE A 906 12.29 -10.08 -18.74
N THR A 907 12.90 -9.08 -19.38
CA THR A 907 13.93 -8.24 -18.76
C THR A 907 13.70 -6.77 -19.10
N TYR A 908 13.78 -5.93 -18.07
CA TYR A 908 13.49 -4.50 -18.13
C TYR A 908 14.66 -3.68 -17.58
N LEU A 909 14.95 -2.55 -18.19
CA LEU A 909 15.87 -1.54 -17.67
C LEU A 909 15.14 -0.69 -16.63
N ILE A 910 15.76 -0.51 -15.46
CA ILE A 910 15.22 0.30 -14.35
C ILE A 910 16.07 1.54 -14.04
N ASN A 911 17.16 1.76 -14.79
CA ASN A 911 18.07 2.89 -14.61
C ASN A 911 18.41 3.55 -15.95
N ASN A 912 18.54 4.88 -15.97
CA ASN A 912 18.86 5.66 -17.17
C ASN A 912 20.28 6.26 -17.18
N ARG A 913 21.15 5.85 -16.23
CA ARG A 913 22.55 6.30 -16.18
C ARG A 913 23.33 5.87 -17.41
N TYR A 914 24.38 6.63 -17.74
CA TYR A 914 25.30 6.28 -18.81
C TYR A 914 25.89 4.88 -18.58
N ARG A 915 25.77 3.99 -19.60
CA ARG A 915 26.14 2.55 -19.56
C ARG A 915 25.30 1.66 -18.63
N ALA A 916 24.14 2.13 -18.18
CA ALA A 916 23.16 1.28 -17.52
C ALA A 916 22.67 0.19 -18.48
N GLY A 917 22.53 -1.04 -17.96
CA GLY A 917 22.07 -2.17 -18.75
C GLY A 917 22.41 -3.53 -18.16
N SER A 918 22.06 -4.60 -18.87
CA SER A 918 22.43 -5.96 -18.52
C SER A 918 23.91 -6.21 -18.86
N ASN A 919 24.80 -5.73 -18.00
CA ASN A 919 26.24 -5.88 -18.17
C ASN A 919 26.77 -7.29 -17.80
N ARG A 920 25.88 -8.18 -17.30
CA ARG A 920 26.20 -9.55 -16.87
C ARG A 920 25.15 -10.52 -17.39
N VAL A 921 25.53 -11.79 -17.48
CA VAL A 921 24.60 -12.91 -17.73
C VAL A 921 23.64 -13.07 -16.56
N ILE A 922 22.41 -13.46 -16.87
CA ILE A 922 21.35 -13.77 -15.92
C ILE A 922 21.20 -15.29 -15.90
N ARG A 923 21.36 -15.90 -14.73
CA ARG A 923 21.12 -17.34 -14.53
C ARG A 923 19.62 -17.60 -14.49
N LEU A 924 19.17 -18.56 -15.28
CA LEU A 924 17.76 -18.96 -15.31
C LEU A 924 17.46 -19.97 -14.21
N ASN A 925 16.18 -20.29 -14.03
CA ASN A 925 15.74 -21.35 -13.12
C ASN A 925 14.45 -22.01 -13.65
N GLY A 926 14.14 -23.21 -13.17
CA GLY A 926 12.88 -23.90 -13.48
C GLY A 926 12.85 -24.64 -14.82
N LEU A 927 13.96 -24.66 -15.56
CA LEU A 927 14.08 -25.40 -16.82
C LEU A 927 14.43 -26.88 -16.59
N ASP A 928 14.17 -27.73 -17.57
CA ASP A 928 14.67 -29.11 -17.60
C ASP A 928 16.17 -29.09 -17.94
N PRO A 929 17.06 -29.63 -17.09
CA PRO A 929 18.50 -29.55 -17.31
C PRO A 929 18.98 -30.26 -18.57
N VAL A 930 18.28 -31.31 -19.02
CA VAL A 930 18.70 -32.14 -20.16
C VAL A 930 18.20 -31.57 -21.49
N ARG A 931 17.06 -30.89 -21.47
CA ARG A 931 16.40 -30.38 -22.68
C ARG A 931 17.19 -29.24 -23.33
N MET A 932 17.15 -29.18 -24.66
CA MET A 932 17.80 -28.12 -25.45
C MET A 932 16.80 -27.01 -25.78
N TYR A 933 17.11 -25.76 -25.46
CA TYR A 933 16.23 -24.61 -25.67
C TYR A 933 16.73 -23.71 -26.79
N THR A 934 15.83 -23.37 -27.73
CA THR A 934 16.01 -22.24 -28.64
C THR A 934 15.47 -20.98 -27.99
N ILE A 935 16.20 -19.88 -28.10
CA ILE A 935 15.83 -18.57 -27.53
C ILE A 935 15.56 -17.61 -28.69
N GLN A 936 14.38 -17.01 -28.70
CA GLN A 936 13.96 -16.06 -29.72
C GLN A 936 13.38 -14.81 -29.07
N GLU A 937 13.85 -13.64 -29.47
CA GLU A 937 13.19 -12.39 -29.09
C GLU A 937 11.90 -12.20 -29.88
N ILE A 938 10.86 -11.78 -29.16
CA ILE A 938 9.55 -11.45 -29.70
C ILE A 938 9.20 -9.98 -29.40
N ASN A 939 8.06 -9.52 -29.92
CA ASN A 939 7.57 -8.15 -29.73
C ASN A 939 8.61 -7.09 -30.16
N ILE A 940 9.11 -7.19 -31.39
CA ILE A 940 10.03 -6.22 -31.98
C ILE A 940 9.22 -5.31 -32.91
N TYR A 941 9.55 -4.01 -32.95
CA TYR A 941 8.89 -3.09 -33.88
C TYR A 941 9.08 -3.52 -35.34
N PRO A 942 8.04 -3.36 -36.19
CA PRO A 942 8.15 -3.60 -37.63
C PRO A 942 9.32 -2.83 -38.26
N GLY A 943 10.08 -3.48 -39.14
CA GLY A 943 11.21 -2.85 -39.84
C GLY A 943 12.49 -2.70 -39.02
N THR A 944 12.53 -3.17 -37.77
CA THR A 944 13.79 -3.30 -37.01
C THR A 944 14.59 -4.46 -37.59
N ASP A 945 15.86 -4.24 -37.95
CA ASP A 945 16.76 -5.33 -38.37
C ASP A 945 16.75 -6.44 -37.32
N ASN A 946 16.72 -7.70 -37.79
CA ASN A 946 16.66 -8.91 -36.97
C ASN A 946 17.41 -8.75 -35.64
N SER A 947 16.74 -9.10 -34.53
CA SER A 947 17.33 -9.10 -33.19
C SER A 947 18.79 -9.55 -33.22
N THR A 948 19.68 -8.79 -32.58
CA THR A 948 21.08 -9.21 -32.40
C THR A 948 21.20 -10.46 -31.50
N ILE A 949 20.10 -10.90 -30.88
CA ILE A 949 19.95 -12.13 -30.10
C ILE A 949 19.50 -13.28 -31.03
N ILE A 950 20.23 -13.53 -32.12
CA ILE A 950 20.08 -14.77 -32.89
C ILE A 950 21.25 -15.68 -32.53
N PHE A 951 21.06 -16.48 -31.49
CA PHE A 951 21.91 -17.65 -31.30
C PHE A 951 21.39 -18.74 -32.24
N GLN A 952 22.16 -19.07 -33.28
CA GLN A 952 21.79 -20.12 -34.25
C GLN A 952 21.80 -21.55 -33.65
N ASN A 953 22.19 -21.71 -32.37
CA ASN A 953 22.31 -23.00 -31.70
C ASN A 953 21.45 -23.04 -30.42
N SER A 954 20.82 -24.18 -30.15
CA SER A 954 20.14 -24.43 -28.88
C SER A 954 21.13 -24.55 -27.72
N LEU A 955 20.71 -24.17 -26.51
CA LEU A 955 21.48 -24.34 -25.27
C LEU A 955 20.75 -25.29 -24.33
N SER A 956 21.47 -26.15 -23.59
CA SER A 956 20.82 -27.01 -22.60
C SER A 956 20.23 -26.18 -21.45
N GLY A 957 19.16 -26.67 -20.81
CA GLY A 957 18.64 -26.04 -19.61
C GLY A 957 19.67 -25.98 -18.49
N ASP A 958 20.55 -26.98 -18.38
CA ASP A 958 21.67 -26.97 -17.43
C ASP A 958 22.65 -25.81 -17.68
N TYR A 959 22.99 -25.55 -18.95
CA TYR A 959 23.84 -24.41 -19.32
C TYR A 959 23.17 -23.08 -18.92
N LEU A 960 21.88 -22.95 -19.21
CA LEU A 960 21.13 -21.72 -18.94
C LEU A 960 20.94 -21.45 -17.44
N MET A 961 20.80 -22.50 -16.62
CA MET A 961 20.70 -22.36 -15.16
C MET A 961 22.07 -22.17 -14.49
N THR A 962 23.14 -22.75 -15.06
CA THR A 962 24.49 -22.69 -14.48
C THR A 962 25.27 -21.44 -14.91
N PHE A 963 25.35 -21.19 -16.22
CA PHE A 963 26.13 -20.10 -16.80
C PHE A 963 25.27 -18.86 -17.11
N GLY A 964 23.99 -19.05 -17.43
CA GLY A 964 23.09 -17.96 -17.75
C GLY A 964 23.22 -17.43 -19.17
N PHE A 965 22.40 -16.43 -19.48
CA PHE A 965 22.36 -15.75 -20.78
C PHE A 965 22.20 -14.24 -20.58
N ASN A 966 22.73 -13.42 -21.48
CA ASN A 966 22.58 -11.96 -21.39
C ASN A 966 21.54 -11.47 -22.41
N PRO A 967 20.40 -10.91 -21.97
CA PRO A 967 19.36 -10.41 -22.87
C PRO A 967 19.74 -9.09 -23.58
N MET A 968 20.90 -8.51 -23.28
CA MET A 968 21.41 -7.27 -23.92
C MET A 968 20.44 -6.07 -23.82
N VAL A 969 19.90 -5.85 -22.62
CA VAL A 969 19.07 -4.69 -22.29
C VAL A 969 19.95 -3.49 -22.00
N ASP A 970 19.62 -2.35 -22.59
CA ASP A 970 20.29 -1.06 -22.37
C ASP A 970 19.33 0.11 -22.66
N VAL A 971 19.83 1.35 -22.66
CA VAL A 971 19.00 2.56 -22.89
C VAL A 971 18.37 2.59 -24.30
N GLN A 972 18.98 1.94 -25.30
CA GLN A 972 18.41 1.84 -26.65
C GLN A 972 17.37 0.71 -26.75
N ARG A 973 17.54 -0.32 -25.92
CA ARG A 973 16.66 -1.50 -25.83
C ARG A 973 16.20 -1.74 -24.40
N PRO A 974 15.36 -0.86 -23.84
CA PRO A 974 15.05 -0.84 -22.42
C PRO A 974 14.18 -2.02 -21.97
N SER A 975 13.61 -2.80 -22.89
CA SER A 975 12.83 -4.00 -22.59
C SER A 975 13.11 -5.07 -23.64
N VAL A 976 13.26 -6.32 -23.18
CA VAL A 976 13.46 -7.50 -24.02
C VAL A 976 12.57 -8.63 -23.50
N VAL A 977 11.83 -9.27 -24.42
CA VAL A 977 10.98 -10.43 -24.14
C VAL A 977 11.45 -11.59 -25.00
N LEU A 978 11.85 -12.69 -24.35
CA LEU A 978 12.40 -13.87 -24.99
C LEU A 978 11.45 -15.05 -24.83
N GLU A 979 11.03 -15.63 -25.96
CA GLU A 979 10.39 -16.94 -25.99
C GLU A 979 11.46 -18.03 -26.01
N MET A 980 11.30 -19.03 -25.15
CA MET A 980 12.17 -20.18 -25.08
C MET A 980 11.37 -21.44 -25.40
N THR A 981 11.84 -22.21 -26.39
CA THR A 981 11.21 -23.48 -26.79
C THR A 981 12.20 -24.61 -26.60
N GLY A 982 11.82 -25.58 -25.79
CA GLY A 982 12.59 -26.77 -25.46
C GLY A 982 12.28 -27.93 -26.41
N HIS A 983 13.34 -28.61 -26.85
CA HIS A 983 13.29 -29.77 -27.73
C HIS A 983 14.13 -30.89 -27.10
N ILE A 984 13.67 -32.14 -27.28
CA ILE A 984 14.35 -33.35 -26.79
C ILE A 984 15.47 -33.72 -27.74
#